data_AF-A0A7R8WKP1-F1
#
_entry.id   AF-A0A7R8WKP1-F1
#
_cell.length_a   1.000
_cell.length_b   1.000
_cell.length_c   1.000
_cell.angle_alpha   90.00
_cell.angle_beta   90.00
_cell.angle_gamma   90.00
#
_symmetry.space_group_name_H-M   'P 1'
#
loop_
_entity.id
_entity.type
_entity.pdbx_description
1 polymer ?
#
loop_
_entity_poly.entity_id
_entity_poly.type
_entity_poly.pdbx_seq_one_letter_code
_entity_poly.pdbx_strand_id
1 'polypeptide(L)'
;MECLIKGKRFFCREWAFAKIGHCLDTRPTSRTSGALVTGGPGSGKTALCSEIVWPTTNHAKQRNLRKRLLAYHFCQNQEVRSLCLTNFILSLVHQLKNSEILPGYREIVESSPDIQAALNPRECDRDPDEAFRKAILYPLIELKPPGKCSFVLVDNVDSTLDPSRFIEGSRRFSSYGGPGGSRNIAELLANHHHLFPQWLLLVCSARRHSRIVTKLFTGFRKITLDDQRKAHVIKDAQQYILSRLQQDEAVRAHLSRETAEMLNQLHIKSNGCFLYLEKVLDGVGENFINLREIRDIPGTLNGLYLWLSQRLFTRKQFQKILPLVNTVLASLHPLSVDELRDCIRTKFPAIEEEDMRRRLTLLNKICHKPVTEVSQSVAAVGSKRKSQPVEKEDPLKKLVEPPAEVAEDVEPGVPEAKEEAAVVGEAVSDICQKIEENYIAAVEGEETVPVDGEASCVVEPSAEPAIEEPVKSLMDELNEVGESPGEEGVEEKFEAGTASNKDESSVSCPEEKPCEEADVQEPEVVAPVTETARIEEGVQKPVTVSDTTVILFHYSFAEWLKDVKHCTQKYLCNPGEGHAILSLYLTARGPQLCDEDVHELAYHLLRMQTPSTWKYHHTVLWLMLSDIPVENSLADLLPRDEMVLKLLRDAGAKNFDDLEDEEDVLDEGDIEDHVADDEDVDETAPTTTGCDVSIRDDLEVPSEEVPLISSGSRLSLNVENGHKRSRRRSMDPSEKYRDPIEDLLTSSASDLNRADAHGKTILHTASHEGNVRVVEALIGRGGVDLEPVDREGQTPLNLAARQGHEGVVEALLRAGVNPDHADGEGWTALRSASWGGHYEVVESLLRWGARVDYADADRRTALRAAAWGGHDEVVQLLVEAGAEVNRADNEGRTALIAAAYMGHAEIVEYLLDNQADINHEDDDGRTALSVAALCVPANEGYTKVVQTLLNRRAKVDHQDRDGMTPLLVAAFEGHREVCELLLRYRADVDHADKNQRTALWAAASMGHADVVELLLNWDCYVDSIDGEGRTVLSVAAAQVR
;
A
#
# COMPACT_ATOMS: atom_id res chain seq x y z
N MET A 1 -21.74 8.65 7.74
CA MET A 1 -21.67 8.49 6.27
C MET A 1 -22.44 7.26 5.84
N GLU A 2 -23.08 7.30 4.67
CA GLU A 2 -23.85 6.17 4.13
C GLU A 2 -22.97 5.30 3.22
N CYS A 3 -23.22 4.00 3.22
CA CYS A 3 -22.47 3.07 2.38
C CYS A 3 -23.01 3.07 0.94
N LEU A 4 -22.13 3.13 -0.07
CA LEU A 4 -22.47 3.14 -1.50
C LEU A 4 -23.32 1.94 -2.00
N ILE A 5 -23.46 0.88 -1.19
CA ILE A 5 -24.27 -0.30 -1.48
C ILE A 5 -25.46 -0.46 -0.52
N LYS A 6 -25.86 0.61 0.18
CA LYS A 6 -27.05 0.64 1.04
C LYS A 6 -28.30 0.27 0.21
N GLY A 7 -29.14 -0.62 0.75
CA GLY A 7 -30.35 -1.10 0.08
C GLY A 7 -30.14 -2.19 -0.99
N LYS A 8 -28.90 -2.49 -1.40
CA LYS A 8 -28.62 -3.60 -2.33
C LYS A 8 -28.84 -4.94 -1.64
N ARG A 9 -29.69 -5.80 -2.22
CA ARG A 9 -30.03 -7.11 -1.63
C ARG A 9 -28.83 -8.03 -1.46
N PHE A 10 -28.76 -8.71 -0.31
CA PHE A 10 -27.70 -9.65 0.04
C PHE A 10 -28.26 -11.06 0.32
N PHE A 11 -27.79 -12.08 -0.42
CA PHE A 11 -28.51 -13.37 -0.53
C PHE A 11 -27.89 -14.56 0.23
N CYS A 12 -26.81 -14.36 1.00
CA CYS A 12 -25.95 -15.44 1.49
C CYS A 12 -25.14 -15.03 2.73
N ARG A 13 -24.15 -15.84 3.17
CA ARG A 13 -23.35 -15.67 4.40
C ARG A 13 -24.12 -15.82 5.72
N GLU A 14 -25.20 -16.58 5.72
CA GLU A 14 -26.03 -16.88 6.92
C GLU A 14 -25.24 -17.42 8.12
N TRP A 15 -24.13 -18.12 7.87
CA TRP A 15 -23.22 -18.62 8.91
C TRP A 15 -22.33 -17.52 9.51
N ALA A 16 -22.03 -16.45 8.77
CA ALA A 16 -21.20 -15.34 9.25
C ALA A 16 -21.99 -14.50 10.25
N PHE A 17 -23.25 -14.17 9.94
CA PHE A 17 -24.19 -13.56 10.90
C PHE A 17 -24.34 -14.43 12.15
N ALA A 18 -24.49 -15.75 12.00
CA ALA A 18 -24.57 -16.68 13.13
C ALA A 18 -23.28 -16.70 13.99
N LYS A 19 -22.09 -16.64 13.38
CA LYS A 19 -20.82 -16.55 14.12
C LYS A 19 -20.68 -15.22 14.86
N ILE A 20 -21.05 -14.10 14.25
CA ILE A 20 -21.04 -12.78 14.91
C ILE A 20 -22.02 -12.76 16.09
N GLY A 21 -23.23 -13.31 15.90
CA GLY A 21 -24.21 -13.49 16.99
C GLY A 21 -23.66 -14.34 18.14
N HIS A 22 -23.00 -15.46 17.83
CA HIS A 22 -22.35 -16.29 18.84
C HIS A 22 -21.20 -15.57 19.56
N CYS A 23 -20.43 -14.72 18.89
CA CYS A 23 -19.43 -13.86 19.54
C CYS A 23 -20.07 -12.87 20.53
N LEU A 24 -21.23 -12.29 20.19
CA LEU A 24 -21.99 -11.40 21.08
C LEU A 24 -22.53 -12.15 22.30
N ASP A 25 -23.15 -13.30 22.08
CA ASP A 25 -23.76 -14.08 23.17
C ASP A 25 -22.71 -14.71 24.11
N THR A 26 -21.49 -14.97 23.62
CA THR A 26 -20.35 -15.46 24.44
C THR A 26 -19.45 -14.34 24.99
N ARG A 27 -19.66 -13.08 24.63
CA ARG A 27 -18.81 -11.95 25.03
C ARG A 27 -18.64 -11.79 26.57
N PRO A 28 -19.67 -11.98 27.42
CA PRO A 28 -19.51 -11.89 28.88
C PRO A 28 -18.56 -12.92 29.49
N THR A 29 -18.37 -14.07 28.83
CA THR A 29 -17.53 -15.17 29.31
C THR A 29 -16.21 -15.29 28.55
N SER A 30 -16.05 -14.58 27.43
CA SER A 30 -14.87 -14.65 26.57
C SER A 30 -13.86 -13.54 26.85
N ARG A 31 -12.58 -13.91 26.85
CA ARG A 31 -11.45 -12.95 26.87
C ARG A 31 -11.26 -12.19 25.56
N THR A 32 -11.94 -12.58 24.47
CA THR A 32 -11.85 -11.88 23.18
C THR A 32 -12.68 -10.60 23.18
N SER A 33 -12.02 -9.46 22.96
CA SER A 33 -12.61 -8.12 22.87
C SER A 33 -13.40 -7.86 21.57
N GLY A 34 -13.14 -8.64 20.50
CA GLY A 34 -13.78 -8.42 19.21
C GLY A 34 -13.68 -9.56 18.20
N ALA A 35 -14.26 -9.32 17.02
CA ALA A 35 -14.25 -10.21 15.86
C ALA A 35 -13.73 -9.47 14.61
N LEU A 36 -12.85 -10.12 13.85
CA LEU A 36 -12.24 -9.55 12.65
C LEU A 36 -12.69 -10.33 11.40
N VAL A 37 -13.56 -9.70 10.59
CA VAL A 37 -14.04 -10.24 9.31
C VAL A 37 -12.95 -10.02 8.25
N THR A 38 -12.53 -11.08 7.57
CA THR A 38 -11.43 -11.02 6.59
C THR A 38 -11.80 -11.70 5.27
N GLY A 39 -11.21 -11.21 4.18
CA GLY A 39 -11.35 -11.79 2.85
C GLY A 39 -10.67 -10.92 1.79
N GLY A 40 -10.40 -11.49 0.62
CA GLY A 40 -9.83 -10.80 -0.53
C GLY A 40 -10.73 -9.70 -1.13
N PRO A 41 -10.26 -9.02 -2.18
CA PRO A 41 -11.07 -8.07 -2.94
C PRO A 41 -12.37 -8.73 -3.44
N GLY A 42 -13.49 -8.03 -3.36
CA GLY A 42 -14.79 -8.53 -3.84
C GLY A 42 -15.42 -9.71 -3.06
N SER A 43 -14.84 -10.15 -1.93
CA SER A 43 -15.37 -11.28 -1.13
C SER A 43 -16.69 -11.00 -0.38
N GLY A 44 -17.27 -9.81 -0.53
CA GLY A 44 -18.54 -9.40 0.10
C GLY A 44 -18.43 -8.87 1.55
N LYS A 45 -17.27 -8.34 1.98
CA LYS A 45 -17.08 -7.78 3.34
C LYS A 45 -18.03 -6.61 3.63
N THR A 46 -17.91 -5.52 2.87
CA THR A 46 -18.75 -4.32 2.99
C THR A 46 -20.24 -4.65 2.80
N ALA A 47 -20.58 -5.63 1.95
CA ALA A 47 -21.95 -6.09 1.76
C ALA A 47 -22.50 -6.83 2.99
N LEU A 48 -21.69 -7.68 3.64
CA LEU A 48 -22.03 -8.30 4.92
C LEU A 48 -22.25 -7.24 6.00
N CYS A 49 -21.37 -6.23 6.08
CA CYS A 49 -21.48 -5.12 7.03
C CYS A 49 -22.73 -4.26 6.75
N SER A 50 -22.99 -3.92 5.49
CA SER A 50 -24.17 -3.18 5.04
C SER A 50 -25.47 -3.91 5.41
N GLU A 51 -25.57 -5.24 5.20
CA GLU A 51 -26.76 -6.03 5.58
C GLU A 51 -26.96 -6.15 7.12
N ILE A 52 -25.91 -5.96 7.93
CA ILE A 52 -26.05 -5.84 9.40
C ILE A 52 -26.64 -4.48 9.78
N VAL A 53 -26.25 -3.41 9.09
CA VAL A 53 -26.68 -2.03 9.37
C VAL A 53 -28.08 -1.77 8.79
N TRP A 54 -28.33 -2.21 7.57
CA TRP A 54 -29.60 -2.04 6.85
C TRP A 54 -30.07 -3.39 6.28
N PRO A 55 -30.68 -4.27 7.10
CA PRO A 55 -31.14 -5.59 6.64
C PRO A 55 -32.16 -5.47 5.49
N THR A 56 -31.78 -5.92 4.30
CA THR A 56 -32.65 -5.98 3.12
C THR A 56 -33.53 -7.23 3.11
N THR A 57 -33.13 -8.27 3.84
CA THR A 57 -33.84 -9.55 3.93
C THR A 57 -34.64 -9.69 5.23
N ASN A 58 -35.79 -10.39 5.16
CA ASN A 58 -36.65 -10.62 6.33
C ASN A 58 -36.10 -11.67 7.32
N HIS A 59 -34.83 -12.07 7.22
CA HIS A 59 -34.23 -13.08 8.07
C HIS A 59 -34.02 -12.60 9.52
N ALA A 60 -34.33 -13.46 10.47
CA ALA A 60 -34.38 -13.11 11.89
C ALA A 60 -33.00 -12.78 12.50
N LYS A 61 -31.89 -13.30 11.94
CA LYS A 61 -30.54 -13.12 12.48
C LYS A 61 -30.01 -11.70 12.27
N GLN A 62 -30.12 -11.20 11.04
CA GLN A 62 -29.74 -9.86 10.61
C GLN A 62 -30.45 -8.82 11.47
N ARG A 63 -31.78 -8.97 11.63
CA ARG A 63 -32.60 -8.07 12.46
C ARG A 63 -32.26 -8.17 13.96
N ASN A 64 -31.84 -9.33 14.47
CA ASN A 64 -31.35 -9.49 15.85
C ASN A 64 -29.99 -8.80 16.05
N LEU A 65 -29.08 -8.89 15.06
CA LEU A 65 -27.81 -8.15 15.08
C LEU A 65 -28.04 -6.63 15.02
N ARG A 66 -28.87 -6.14 14.10
CA ARG A 66 -29.21 -4.70 14.00
C ARG A 66 -29.77 -4.14 15.30
N LYS A 67 -30.60 -4.90 16.02
CA LYS A 67 -31.14 -4.52 17.36
C LYS A 67 -30.09 -4.44 18.48
N ARG A 68 -28.86 -4.88 18.24
CA ARG A 68 -27.72 -4.83 19.19
C ARG A 68 -26.55 -3.99 18.68
N LEU A 69 -26.72 -3.33 17.53
CA LEU A 69 -25.72 -2.42 16.96
C LEU A 69 -25.88 -1.05 17.61
N LEU A 70 -24.80 -0.50 18.16
CA LEU A 70 -24.78 0.83 18.77
C LEU A 70 -24.38 1.92 17.79
N ALA A 71 -23.33 1.66 17.02
CA ALA A 71 -22.79 2.57 16.05
C ALA A 71 -22.05 1.81 14.95
N TYR A 72 -21.93 2.43 13.79
CA TYR A 72 -21.25 1.89 12.63
C TYR A 72 -20.44 2.97 11.91
N HIS A 73 -19.34 2.56 11.28
CA HIS A 73 -18.54 3.40 10.41
C HIS A 73 -18.06 2.61 9.19
N PHE A 74 -18.02 3.25 8.03
CA PHE A 74 -17.56 2.65 6.78
C PHE A 74 -16.38 3.46 6.26
N CYS A 75 -15.18 2.88 6.23
CA CYS A 75 -14.00 3.52 5.66
C CYS A 75 -14.02 3.39 4.13
N GLN A 76 -14.34 4.47 3.44
CA GLN A 76 -14.54 4.52 1.99
C GLN A 76 -13.35 5.19 1.31
N ASN A 77 -12.63 4.46 0.46
CA ASN A 77 -11.43 4.97 -0.23
C ASN A 77 -11.72 6.11 -1.23
N GLN A 78 -12.99 6.32 -1.58
CA GLN A 78 -13.47 7.39 -2.46
C GLN A 78 -13.94 8.64 -1.71
N GLU A 79 -13.95 8.63 -0.37
CA GLU A 79 -14.40 9.73 0.47
C GLU A 79 -13.38 9.94 1.59
N VAL A 80 -12.42 10.86 1.40
CA VAL A 80 -11.30 11.04 2.34
C VAL A 80 -11.76 11.40 3.76
N ARG A 81 -12.86 12.16 3.89
CA ARG A 81 -13.49 12.47 5.18
C ARG A 81 -13.87 11.21 5.98
N SER A 82 -14.15 10.07 5.32
CA SER A 82 -14.46 8.80 6.00
C SER A 82 -13.23 8.12 6.61
N LEU A 83 -12.01 8.50 6.23
CA LEU A 83 -10.75 7.97 6.75
C LEU A 83 -10.17 8.82 7.89
N CYS A 84 -10.69 10.03 8.09
CA CYS A 84 -10.25 10.98 9.12
C CYS A 84 -10.62 10.51 10.53
N LEU A 85 -9.67 10.58 11.47
CA LEU A 85 -9.85 10.22 12.89
C LEU A 85 -10.90 11.08 13.59
N THR A 86 -10.81 12.41 13.42
CA THR A 86 -11.73 13.38 14.02
C THR A 86 -13.18 13.10 13.59
N ASN A 87 -13.43 12.94 12.29
CA ASN A 87 -14.77 12.62 11.79
C ASN A 87 -15.25 11.21 12.23
N PHE A 88 -14.36 10.22 12.35
CA PHE A 88 -14.69 8.92 12.92
C PHE A 88 -15.17 9.05 14.38
N ILE A 89 -14.43 9.79 15.22
CA ILE A 89 -14.77 10.04 16.64
C ILE A 89 -16.12 10.77 16.74
N LEU A 90 -16.27 11.89 16.02
CA LEU A 90 -17.49 12.71 16.02
C LEU A 90 -18.71 11.91 15.53
N SER A 91 -18.57 11.13 14.45
CA SER A 91 -19.67 10.31 13.92
C SER A 91 -20.06 9.18 14.89
N LEU A 92 -19.09 8.59 15.59
CA LEU A 92 -19.33 7.56 16.60
C LEU A 92 -20.05 8.15 17.82
N VAL A 93 -19.61 9.30 18.35
CA VAL A 93 -20.24 10.00 19.48
C VAL A 93 -21.66 10.45 19.12
N HIS A 94 -21.88 11.00 17.93
CA HIS A 94 -23.21 11.39 17.45
C HIS A 94 -24.18 10.19 17.40
N GLN A 95 -23.72 9.03 16.92
CA GLN A 95 -24.53 7.80 16.91
C GLN A 95 -24.83 7.29 18.32
N LEU A 96 -23.86 7.34 19.25
CA LEU A 96 -24.05 6.91 20.64
C LEU A 96 -25.03 7.83 21.40
N LYS A 97 -24.94 9.17 21.22
CA LYS A 97 -25.89 10.16 21.76
C LYS A 97 -27.33 9.89 21.32
N ASN A 98 -27.52 9.38 20.12
CA ASN A 98 -28.83 9.10 19.51
C ASN A 98 -29.26 7.62 19.66
N SER A 99 -28.53 6.79 20.42
CA SER A 99 -28.86 5.37 20.55
C SER A 99 -29.90 5.10 21.64
N GLU A 100 -30.99 4.43 21.28
CA GLU A 100 -32.04 4.00 22.24
C GLU A 100 -31.54 2.94 23.25
N ILE A 101 -30.38 2.32 22.99
CA ILE A 101 -29.81 1.23 23.79
C ILE A 101 -29.02 1.75 25.01
N LEU A 102 -28.54 3.01 24.97
CA LEU A 102 -27.71 3.62 26.02
C LEU A 102 -28.40 4.86 26.65
N PRO A 103 -29.48 4.67 27.44
CA PRO A 103 -30.09 5.77 28.18
C PRO A 103 -29.05 6.40 29.13
N GLY A 104 -28.90 7.72 29.05
CA GLY A 104 -27.94 8.50 29.85
C GLY A 104 -26.60 8.81 29.18
N TYR A 105 -26.20 8.16 28.07
CA TYR A 105 -24.94 8.51 27.37
C TYR A 105 -24.92 9.98 26.93
N ARG A 106 -26.05 10.43 26.38
CA ARG A 106 -26.25 11.82 25.96
C ARG A 106 -26.06 12.81 27.12
N GLU A 107 -26.60 12.51 28.29
CA GLU A 107 -26.55 13.36 29.48
C GLU A 107 -25.12 13.49 30.00
N ILE A 108 -24.34 12.39 30.06
CA ILE A 108 -22.92 12.42 30.47
C ILE A 108 -22.09 13.30 29.54
N VAL A 109 -22.28 13.14 28.22
CA VAL A 109 -21.53 13.90 27.21
C VAL A 109 -21.95 15.39 27.20
N GLU A 110 -23.23 15.71 27.35
CA GLU A 110 -23.73 17.10 27.33
C GLU A 110 -23.52 17.86 28.66
N SER A 111 -23.35 17.16 29.80
CA SER A 111 -23.08 17.79 31.11
C SER A 111 -21.60 18.04 31.42
N SER A 112 -20.68 17.42 30.67
CA SER A 112 -19.23 17.50 30.94
C SER A 112 -18.54 18.50 30.01
N PRO A 113 -18.11 19.68 30.49
CA PRO A 113 -17.45 20.68 29.63
C PRO A 113 -16.14 20.16 29.04
N ASP A 114 -15.37 19.37 29.80
CA ASP A 114 -14.11 18.74 29.35
C ASP A 114 -14.31 17.79 28.16
N ILE A 115 -15.49 17.17 28.04
CA ILE A 115 -15.85 16.31 26.92
C ILE A 115 -16.25 17.15 25.71
N GLN A 116 -16.98 18.27 25.92
CA GLN A 116 -17.31 19.19 24.82
C GLN A 116 -16.05 19.86 24.25
N ALA A 117 -15.10 20.27 25.10
CA ALA A 117 -13.79 20.77 24.66
C ALA A 117 -13.05 19.73 23.81
N ALA A 118 -12.89 18.49 24.32
CA ALA A 118 -12.26 17.41 23.57
C ALA A 118 -13.02 16.97 22.30
N LEU A 119 -14.29 17.36 22.15
CA LEU A 119 -15.09 17.17 20.94
C LEU A 119 -15.02 18.36 19.97
N ASN A 120 -14.37 19.47 20.33
CA ASN A 120 -14.01 20.50 19.37
C ASN A 120 -13.15 19.86 18.27
N PRO A 121 -13.50 19.99 16.98
CA PRO A 121 -12.79 19.27 15.94
C PRO A 121 -11.28 19.61 15.87
N ARG A 122 -10.90 20.84 16.26
CA ARG A 122 -9.50 21.29 16.34
C ARG A 122 -8.71 20.61 17.47
N GLU A 123 -9.33 20.38 18.64
CA GLU A 123 -8.69 19.68 19.77
C GLU A 123 -8.63 18.16 19.52
N CYS A 124 -9.70 17.59 18.95
CA CYS A 124 -9.79 16.18 18.59
C CYS A 124 -8.75 15.77 17.53
N ASP A 125 -8.39 16.68 16.62
CA ASP A 125 -7.32 16.48 15.64
C ASP A 125 -5.90 16.64 16.22
N ARG A 126 -5.77 17.36 17.36
CA ARG A 126 -4.49 17.52 18.09
C ARG A 126 -4.14 16.31 18.95
N ASP A 127 -5.13 15.69 19.62
CA ASP A 127 -4.98 14.46 20.38
C ASP A 127 -6.21 13.54 20.23
N PRO A 128 -6.28 12.73 19.16
CA PRO A 128 -7.41 11.84 18.91
C PRO A 128 -7.49 10.68 19.92
N ASP A 129 -6.37 10.31 20.56
CA ASP A 129 -6.33 9.26 21.57
C ASP A 129 -6.97 9.71 22.90
N GLU A 130 -6.67 10.93 23.34
CA GLU A 130 -7.32 11.57 24.50
C GLU A 130 -8.80 11.87 24.23
N ALA A 131 -9.14 12.39 23.04
CA ALA A 131 -10.53 12.63 22.65
C ALA A 131 -11.36 11.33 22.61
N PHE A 132 -10.81 10.25 22.04
CA PHE A 132 -11.46 8.94 22.05
C PHE A 132 -11.63 8.37 23.48
N ARG A 133 -10.65 8.55 24.36
CA ARG A 133 -10.75 8.12 25.77
C ARG A 133 -11.82 8.91 26.54
N LYS A 134 -11.79 10.25 26.46
CA LYS A 134 -12.74 11.14 27.16
C LYS A 134 -14.17 11.03 26.63
N ALA A 135 -14.36 11.08 25.32
CA ALA A 135 -15.70 11.16 24.75
C ALA A 135 -16.39 9.80 24.57
N ILE A 136 -15.64 8.71 24.40
CA ILE A 136 -16.21 7.38 24.10
C ILE A 136 -15.92 6.39 25.22
N LEU A 137 -14.66 6.17 25.62
CA LEU A 137 -14.34 5.09 26.56
C LEU A 137 -14.85 5.35 27.98
N TYR A 138 -14.55 6.50 28.59
CA TYR A 138 -14.95 6.76 29.98
C TYR A 138 -16.48 6.76 30.16
N PRO A 139 -17.30 7.41 29.31
CA PRO A 139 -18.76 7.36 29.42
C PRO A 139 -19.32 5.94 29.23
N LEU A 140 -18.75 5.12 28.33
CA LEU A 140 -19.18 3.72 28.16
C LEU A 140 -18.80 2.81 29.33
N ILE A 141 -17.79 3.16 30.13
CA ILE A 141 -17.40 2.43 31.35
C ILE A 141 -18.29 2.83 32.53
N GLU A 142 -18.68 4.10 32.63
CA GLU A 142 -19.54 4.63 33.70
C GLU A 142 -21.00 4.19 33.57
N LEU A 143 -21.49 3.99 32.34
CA LEU A 143 -22.85 3.55 32.07
C LEU A 143 -23.16 2.15 32.61
N LYS A 144 -24.40 2.00 33.09
CA LYS A 144 -24.95 0.69 33.48
C LYS A 144 -25.01 -0.24 32.26
N PRO A 145 -24.58 -1.51 32.38
CA PRO A 145 -24.53 -2.42 31.25
C PRO A 145 -25.94 -2.69 30.68
N PRO A 146 -26.13 -2.63 29.34
CA PRO A 146 -27.38 -3.03 28.72
C PRO A 146 -27.65 -4.53 28.96
N GLY A 147 -28.93 -4.91 29.08
CA GLY A 147 -29.34 -6.29 29.40
C GLY A 147 -29.00 -7.35 28.34
N LYS A 148 -28.41 -6.95 27.21
CA LYS A 148 -27.81 -7.82 26.18
C LYS A 148 -26.53 -7.16 25.67
N CYS A 149 -25.53 -7.98 25.31
CA CYS A 149 -24.31 -7.46 24.72
C CYS A 149 -24.54 -6.81 23.35
N SER A 150 -23.83 -5.72 23.12
CA SER A 150 -23.96 -4.85 21.96
C SER A 150 -22.61 -4.70 21.25
N PHE A 151 -22.59 -4.09 20.06
CA PHE A 151 -21.34 -3.89 19.31
C PHE A 151 -21.27 -2.58 18.53
N VAL A 152 -20.03 -2.19 18.25
CA VAL A 152 -19.67 -1.20 17.23
C VAL A 152 -19.12 -1.96 16.01
N LEU A 153 -19.50 -1.51 14.81
CA LEU A 153 -19.08 -2.09 13.54
C LEU A 153 -18.21 -1.10 12.74
N VAL A 154 -16.99 -1.48 12.38
CA VAL A 154 -16.12 -0.65 11.53
C VAL A 154 -15.70 -1.43 10.30
N ASP A 155 -16.19 -1.04 9.13
CA ASP A 155 -15.87 -1.69 7.87
C ASP A 155 -14.58 -1.13 7.26
N ASN A 156 -13.77 -2.03 6.67
CA ASN A 156 -12.62 -1.68 5.84
C ASN A 156 -11.51 -0.91 6.60
N VAL A 157 -11.17 -1.35 7.81
CA VAL A 157 -10.17 -0.67 8.69
C VAL A 157 -8.74 -0.65 8.13
N ASP A 158 -8.45 -1.45 7.10
CA ASP A 158 -7.17 -1.44 6.38
C ASP A 158 -7.13 -0.45 5.20
N SER A 159 -8.10 0.45 5.14
CA SER A 159 -8.07 1.69 4.36
C SER A 159 -7.17 2.72 5.02
N THR A 160 -5.90 2.75 4.62
CA THR A 160 -5.07 3.95 4.79
C THR A 160 -5.34 4.91 3.65
N LEU A 161 -5.10 6.22 3.84
CA LEU A 161 -4.82 7.07 2.69
C LEU A 161 -3.67 6.45 1.89
N ASP A 162 -3.85 6.35 0.58
CA ASP A 162 -2.95 5.66 -0.33
C ASP A 162 -1.55 6.32 -0.27
N PRO A 163 -0.45 5.61 0.03
CA PRO A 163 0.89 6.21 0.00
C PRO A 163 1.25 6.79 -1.36
N SER A 164 0.66 6.30 -2.46
CA SER A 164 0.84 6.87 -3.80
C SER A 164 -0.02 8.12 -4.05
N ARG A 165 -0.90 8.49 -3.11
CA ARG A 165 -1.47 9.85 -3.00
C ARG A 165 -0.54 10.77 -2.21
N PHE A 166 0.69 10.38 -1.90
CA PHE A 166 1.77 11.25 -1.44
C PHE A 166 3.02 10.99 -2.30
N ILE A 167 3.91 11.97 -2.38
CA ILE A 167 5.11 11.88 -3.23
C ILE A 167 6.07 10.85 -2.63
N GLU A 168 6.67 10.02 -3.48
CA GLU A 168 7.42 8.80 -3.15
C GLU A 168 8.75 9.04 -2.38
N GLY A 169 9.04 10.30 -2.00
CA GLY A 169 10.15 10.68 -1.12
C GLY A 169 9.79 10.82 0.37
N SER A 170 8.52 10.93 0.75
CA SER A 170 8.12 11.24 2.13
C SER A 170 7.98 10.01 3.05
N ARG A 171 9.09 9.32 3.33
CA ARG A 171 9.19 8.38 4.47
C ARG A 171 9.27 9.07 5.85
N ARG A 172 9.16 10.40 5.89
CA ARG A 172 9.01 11.20 7.12
C ARG A 172 7.64 11.90 7.12
N PHE A 173 6.60 11.17 7.52
CA PHE A 173 5.39 11.82 8.05
C PHE A 173 5.70 12.37 9.45
N SER A 174 5.44 13.66 9.67
CA SER A 174 5.89 14.40 10.85
C SER A 174 5.31 13.91 12.18
N SER A 175 6.06 14.20 13.23
CA SER A 175 5.80 13.89 14.63
C SER A 175 4.87 14.91 15.30
N TYR A 176 3.63 15.07 14.79
CA TYR A 176 2.59 15.84 15.49
C TYR A 176 1.74 15.00 16.46
N GLY A 177 1.83 13.67 16.37
CA GLY A 177 1.66 12.82 17.54
C GLY A 177 2.99 12.71 18.29
N GLY A 178 2.98 12.93 19.60
CA GLY A 178 4.11 12.52 20.45
C GLY A 178 4.39 11.01 20.31
N PRO A 179 5.52 10.49 20.82
CA PRO A 179 5.93 9.09 20.65
C PRO A 179 4.96 8.11 21.35
N GLY A 180 3.84 7.80 20.67
CA GLY A 180 2.73 7.00 21.20
C GLY A 180 1.34 7.25 20.55
N GLY A 181 1.12 8.33 19.80
CA GLY A 181 -0.19 8.66 19.21
C GLY A 181 -0.62 7.80 18.01
N SER A 182 -1.93 7.57 17.86
CA SER A 182 -2.55 6.74 16.82
C SER A 182 -2.70 7.50 15.49
N ARG A 183 -2.25 6.90 14.37
CA ARG A 183 -2.20 7.59 13.05
C ARG A 183 -3.36 7.25 12.11
N ASN A 184 -4.13 6.21 12.43
CA ASN A 184 -5.26 5.75 11.61
C ASN A 184 -6.30 5.02 12.48
N ILE A 185 -7.50 4.81 11.94
CA ILE A 185 -8.63 4.22 12.66
C ILE A 185 -8.31 2.81 13.18
N ALA A 186 -7.49 2.03 12.45
CA ALA A 186 -7.07 0.70 12.90
C ALA A 186 -6.14 0.76 14.13
N GLU A 187 -5.18 1.68 14.15
CA GLU A 187 -4.30 1.93 15.31
C GLU A 187 -5.08 2.46 16.51
N LEU A 188 -5.96 3.45 16.32
CA LEU A 188 -6.78 4.01 17.40
C LEU A 188 -7.62 2.93 18.10
N LEU A 189 -8.25 2.05 17.31
CA LEU A 189 -9.01 0.92 17.84
C LEU A 189 -8.09 -0.17 18.42
N ALA A 190 -6.95 -0.46 17.80
CA ALA A 190 -6.01 -1.47 18.30
C ALA A 190 -5.36 -1.06 19.63
N ASN A 191 -5.06 0.22 19.82
CA ASN A 191 -4.51 0.75 21.06
C ASN A 191 -5.56 0.71 22.18
N HIS A 192 -6.81 1.08 21.89
CA HIS A 192 -7.84 1.25 22.93
C HIS A 192 -8.77 0.06 23.20
N HIS A 193 -8.81 -0.97 22.35
CA HIS A 193 -9.84 -2.02 22.46
C HIS A 193 -9.81 -2.81 23.79
N HIS A 194 -8.70 -2.77 24.52
CA HIS A 194 -8.55 -3.44 25.82
C HIS A 194 -9.30 -2.74 26.95
N LEU A 195 -9.68 -1.46 26.78
CA LEU A 195 -10.44 -0.67 27.73
C LEU A 195 -11.96 -0.77 27.53
N PHE A 196 -12.44 -1.40 26.45
CA PHE A 196 -13.88 -1.54 26.22
C PHE A 196 -14.56 -2.41 27.29
N PRO A 197 -15.77 -2.03 27.75
CA PRO A 197 -16.47 -2.77 28.79
C PRO A 197 -16.86 -4.18 28.31
N GLN A 198 -16.99 -5.12 29.26
CA GLN A 198 -17.23 -6.54 28.95
C GLN A 198 -18.58 -6.82 28.26
N TRP A 199 -19.51 -5.87 28.24
CA TRP A 199 -20.77 -5.98 27.50
C TRP A 199 -20.67 -5.54 26.03
N LEU A 200 -19.57 -4.90 25.63
CA LEU A 200 -19.34 -4.39 24.28
C LEU A 200 -18.36 -5.28 23.50
N LEU A 201 -18.69 -5.55 22.24
CA LEU A 201 -17.85 -6.24 21.27
C LEU A 201 -17.45 -5.28 20.14
N LEU A 202 -16.20 -5.31 19.69
CA LEU A 202 -15.80 -4.61 18.46
C LEU A 202 -15.84 -5.57 17.26
N VAL A 203 -16.51 -5.18 16.16
CA VAL A 203 -16.51 -5.93 14.90
C VAL A 203 -15.82 -5.11 13.83
N CYS A 204 -14.68 -5.57 13.33
CA CYS A 204 -13.92 -4.90 12.28
C CYS A 204 -13.88 -5.74 11.00
N SER A 205 -13.81 -5.11 9.83
CA SER A 205 -13.62 -5.77 8.53
C SER A 205 -12.32 -5.32 7.86
N ALA A 206 -11.56 -6.25 7.26
CA ALA A 206 -10.28 -5.94 6.60
C ALA A 206 -9.91 -6.86 5.43
N ARG A 207 -9.04 -6.42 4.49
CA ARG A 207 -8.45 -7.30 3.45
C ARG A 207 -7.61 -8.41 4.08
N ARG A 208 -7.79 -9.65 3.58
CA ARG A 208 -7.08 -10.86 4.08
C ARG A 208 -5.55 -10.75 4.06
N HIS A 209 -5.00 -9.99 3.11
CA HIS A 209 -3.56 -9.82 2.92
C HIS A 209 -2.96 -8.65 3.73
N SER A 210 -3.77 -7.87 4.46
CA SER A 210 -3.25 -6.82 5.35
C SER A 210 -2.57 -7.44 6.57
N ARG A 211 -1.25 -7.65 6.44
CA ARG A 211 -0.39 -8.21 7.50
C ARG A 211 -0.34 -7.29 8.72
N ILE A 212 -0.38 -5.97 8.52
CA ILE A 212 -0.35 -4.94 9.59
C ILE A 212 -1.59 -5.06 10.46
N VAL A 213 -2.79 -4.92 9.87
CA VAL A 213 -4.07 -5.01 10.61
C VAL A 213 -4.25 -6.40 11.25
N THR A 214 -3.83 -7.47 10.58
CA THR A 214 -3.87 -8.82 11.18
C THR A 214 -2.97 -8.95 12.42
N LYS A 215 -1.84 -8.22 12.50
CA LYS A 215 -0.98 -8.17 13.69
C LYS A 215 -1.57 -7.31 14.82
N LEU A 216 -2.17 -6.17 14.47
CA LEU A 216 -2.83 -5.26 15.44
C LEU A 216 -3.99 -5.94 16.18
N PHE A 217 -4.78 -6.77 15.49
CA PHE A 217 -5.96 -7.44 16.06
C PHE A 217 -5.72 -8.93 16.38
N THR A 218 -4.54 -9.30 16.88
CA THR A 218 -4.18 -10.70 17.21
C THR A 218 -5.10 -11.38 18.24
N GLY A 219 -5.73 -10.62 19.13
CA GLY A 219 -6.72 -11.13 20.11
C GLY A 219 -8.15 -11.31 19.58
N PHE A 220 -8.43 -10.95 18.33
CA PHE A 220 -9.80 -10.96 17.78
C PHE A 220 -10.15 -12.30 17.12
N ARG A 221 -11.42 -12.72 17.22
CA ARG A 221 -11.87 -13.93 16.52
C ARG A 221 -11.93 -13.68 15.00
N LYS A 222 -11.03 -14.29 14.24
CA LYS A 222 -10.96 -14.14 12.78
C LYS A 222 -12.08 -14.91 12.05
N ILE A 223 -12.84 -14.21 11.22
CA ILE A 223 -13.93 -14.74 10.39
C ILE A 223 -13.56 -14.56 8.92
N THR A 224 -12.96 -15.57 8.30
CA THR A 224 -12.55 -15.51 6.88
C THR A 224 -13.67 -15.95 5.94
N LEU A 225 -14.06 -15.08 5.00
CA LEU A 225 -15.20 -15.26 4.09
C LEU A 225 -14.84 -16.04 2.80
N ASP A 226 -13.61 -15.94 2.32
CA ASP A 226 -13.13 -16.46 1.03
C ASP A 226 -12.36 -17.80 1.15
N ASP A 227 -12.51 -18.50 2.27
CA ASP A 227 -11.80 -19.75 2.52
C ASP A 227 -12.52 -20.95 1.90
N GLN A 228 -12.17 -21.30 0.65
CA GLN A 228 -12.74 -22.43 -0.09
C GLN A 228 -12.59 -23.79 0.61
N ARG A 229 -11.64 -23.96 1.54
CA ARG A 229 -11.49 -25.20 2.32
C ARG A 229 -12.71 -25.47 3.23
N LYS A 230 -13.60 -24.49 3.40
CA LYS A 230 -14.81 -24.57 4.23
C LYS A 230 -16.05 -24.76 3.36
N ALA A 231 -16.72 -25.90 3.51
CA ALA A 231 -17.93 -26.25 2.76
C ALA A 231 -19.06 -25.20 2.80
N HIS A 232 -19.16 -24.39 3.86
CA HIS A 232 -20.15 -23.30 3.94
C HIS A 232 -19.86 -22.13 2.99
N VAL A 233 -18.59 -21.88 2.63
CA VAL A 233 -18.21 -20.84 1.65
C VAL A 233 -18.58 -21.27 0.24
N ILE A 234 -18.31 -22.53 -0.10
CA ILE A 234 -18.76 -23.18 -1.36
C ILE A 234 -20.28 -23.09 -1.49
N LYS A 235 -21.01 -23.47 -0.42
CA LYS A 235 -22.48 -23.42 -0.40
C LYS A 235 -23.02 -22.00 -0.58
N ASP A 236 -22.41 -20.96 0.02
CA ASP A 236 -22.85 -19.58 -0.20
C ASP A 236 -22.71 -19.14 -1.65
N ALA A 237 -21.60 -19.48 -2.32
CA ALA A 237 -21.36 -19.10 -3.71
C ALA A 237 -22.38 -19.78 -4.66
N GLN A 238 -22.69 -21.06 -4.42
CA GLN A 238 -23.78 -21.76 -5.11
C GLN A 238 -25.15 -21.14 -4.82
N GLN A 239 -25.43 -20.82 -3.54
CA GLN A 239 -26.68 -20.17 -3.13
C GLN A 239 -26.84 -18.78 -3.77
N TYR A 240 -25.78 -17.99 -3.88
CA TYR A 240 -25.80 -16.69 -4.55
C TYR A 240 -26.19 -16.82 -6.04
N ILE A 241 -25.58 -17.77 -6.76
CA ILE A 241 -25.93 -18.07 -8.16
C ILE A 241 -27.42 -18.48 -8.27
N LEU A 242 -27.89 -19.38 -7.41
CA LEU A 242 -29.29 -19.83 -7.39
C LEU A 242 -30.27 -18.69 -7.06
N SER A 243 -29.96 -17.83 -6.09
CA SER A 243 -30.80 -16.69 -5.72
C SER A 243 -30.86 -15.63 -6.82
N ARG A 244 -29.77 -15.40 -7.57
CA ARG A 244 -29.80 -14.55 -8.78
C ARG A 244 -30.66 -15.19 -9.87
N LEU A 245 -30.50 -16.48 -10.16
CA LEU A 245 -31.32 -17.21 -11.15
C LEU A 245 -32.82 -17.26 -10.82
N GLN A 246 -33.19 -17.21 -9.54
CA GLN A 246 -34.59 -17.18 -9.11
C GLN A 246 -35.24 -15.79 -9.24
N GLN A 247 -34.47 -14.71 -9.09
CA GLN A 247 -34.96 -13.34 -9.09
C GLN A 247 -34.82 -12.62 -10.44
N ASP A 248 -33.88 -13.08 -11.27
CA ASP A 248 -33.52 -12.42 -12.53
C ASP A 248 -34.00 -13.24 -13.73
N GLU A 249 -35.10 -12.80 -14.32
CA GLU A 249 -35.70 -13.50 -15.46
C GLU A 249 -34.80 -13.48 -16.70
N ALA A 250 -33.96 -12.45 -16.87
CA ALA A 250 -33.03 -12.37 -18.00
C ALA A 250 -31.90 -13.40 -17.86
N VAL A 251 -31.30 -13.54 -16.67
CA VAL A 251 -30.30 -14.60 -16.42
C VAL A 251 -30.96 -15.98 -16.51
N ARG A 252 -32.18 -16.15 -16.00
CA ARG A 252 -32.95 -17.40 -16.08
C ARG A 252 -33.29 -17.82 -17.52
N ALA A 253 -33.55 -16.87 -18.42
CA ALA A 253 -33.86 -17.15 -19.82
C ALA A 253 -32.73 -17.83 -20.60
N HIS A 254 -31.48 -17.71 -20.13
CA HIS A 254 -30.30 -18.33 -20.73
C HIS A 254 -30.02 -19.77 -20.22
N LEU A 255 -30.81 -20.27 -19.27
CA LEU A 255 -30.60 -21.57 -18.66
C LEU A 255 -31.06 -22.71 -19.58
N SER A 256 -30.12 -23.57 -19.96
CA SER A 256 -30.35 -24.80 -20.71
C SER A 256 -29.60 -25.97 -20.05
N ARG A 257 -29.89 -27.20 -20.48
CA ARG A 257 -29.17 -28.39 -19.99
C ARG A 257 -27.66 -28.32 -20.27
N GLU A 258 -27.24 -27.62 -21.31
CA GLU A 258 -25.83 -27.42 -21.67
C GLU A 258 -25.16 -26.32 -20.83
N THR A 259 -25.89 -25.27 -20.42
CA THR A 259 -25.31 -24.15 -19.66
C THR A 259 -25.25 -24.39 -18.15
N ALA A 260 -25.90 -25.45 -17.65
CA ALA A 260 -25.80 -25.85 -16.24
C ALA A 260 -24.37 -26.19 -15.79
N GLU A 261 -23.56 -26.82 -16.67
CA GLU A 261 -22.15 -27.10 -16.39
C GLU A 261 -21.32 -25.81 -16.25
N MET A 262 -21.65 -24.78 -17.03
CA MET A 262 -20.96 -23.49 -16.99
C MET A 262 -21.22 -22.75 -15.67
N LEU A 263 -22.40 -22.93 -15.05
CA LEU A 263 -22.68 -22.41 -13.71
C LEU A 263 -21.86 -23.11 -12.61
N ASN A 264 -21.59 -24.41 -12.76
CA ASN A 264 -20.66 -25.12 -11.87
C ASN A 264 -19.21 -24.63 -12.06
N GLN A 265 -18.78 -24.36 -13.30
CA GLN A 265 -17.49 -23.73 -13.57
C GLN A 265 -17.41 -22.32 -13.01
N LEU A 266 -18.47 -21.52 -13.11
CA LEU A 266 -18.56 -20.17 -12.55
C LEU A 266 -18.35 -20.15 -11.03
N HIS A 267 -18.98 -21.09 -10.32
CA HIS A 267 -18.73 -21.31 -8.89
C HIS A 267 -17.22 -21.52 -8.60
N ILE A 268 -16.57 -22.43 -9.32
CA ILE A 268 -15.14 -22.76 -9.12
C ILE A 268 -14.26 -21.53 -9.43
N LYS A 269 -14.44 -20.93 -10.61
CA LYS A 269 -13.66 -19.78 -11.09
C LYS A 269 -13.81 -18.52 -10.22
N SER A 270 -14.93 -18.36 -9.52
CA SER A 270 -15.14 -17.21 -8.64
C SER A 270 -14.17 -17.14 -7.46
N ASN A 271 -13.57 -18.26 -7.05
CA ASN A 271 -12.74 -18.37 -5.85
C ASN A 271 -13.39 -17.78 -4.56
N GLY A 272 -14.72 -17.84 -4.45
CA GLY A 272 -15.45 -17.23 -3.33
C GLY A 272 -15.57 -15.69 -3.37
N CYS A 273 -15.15 -15.06 -4.48
CA CYS A 273 -15.35 -13.65 -4.77
C CYS A 273 -16.76 -13.41 -5.34
N PHE A 274 -17.61 -12.72 -4.58
CA PHE A 274 -18.98 -12.43 -5.02
C PHE A 274 -19.04 -11.30 -6.04
N LEU A 275 -18.07 -10.37 -6.04
CA LEU A 275 -17.96 -9.38 -7.12
C LEU A 275 -17.73 -10.03 -8.49
N TYR A 276 -16.97 -11.13 -8.54
CA TYR A 276 -16.79 -11.92 -9.76
C TYR A 276 -18.12 -12.53 -10.22
N LEU A 277 -18.83 -13.21 -9.31
CA LEU A 277 -20.15 -13.79 -9.59
C LEU A 277 -21.16 -12.72 -10.04
N GLU A 278 -21.20 -11.59 -9.35
CA GLU A 278 -22.05 -10.44 -9.67
C GLU A 278 -21.77 -9.97 -11.11
N LYS A 279 -20.53 -9.61 -11.44
CA LYS A 279 -20.23 -9.03 -12.77
C LYS A 279 -20.38 -10.00 -13.93
N VAL A 280 -20.17 -11.30 -13.73
CA VAL A 280 -20.46 -12.29 -14.76
C VAL A 280 -21.97 -12.48 -14.92
N LEU A 281 -22.75 -12.59 -13.83
CA LEU A 281 -24.19 -12.80 -13.91
C LEU A 281 -24.95 -11.56 -14.40
N ASP A 282 -24.54 -10.36 -13.98
CA ASP A 282 -25.09 -9.10 -14.49
C ASP A 282 -24.83 -8.97 -15.99
N GLY A 283 -23.63 -9.34 -16.47
CA GLY A 283 -23.33 -9.34 -17.90
C GLY A 283 -24.10 -10.37 -18.72
N VAL A 284 -24.53 -11.48 -18.10
CA VAL A 284 -25.47 -12.45 -18.70
C VAL A 284 -26.88 -11.87 -18.75
N GLY A 285 -27.35 -11.21 -17.69
CA GLY A 285 -28.66 -10.54 -17.67
C GLY A 285 -28.76 -9.39 -18.67
N GLU A 286 -27.66 -8.67 -18.90
CA GLU A 286 -27.54 -7.60 -19.90
C GLU A 286 -27.22 -8.11 -21.32
N ASN A 287 -27.25 -9.42 -21.55
CA ASN A 287 -26.98 -10.09 -22.84
C ASN A 287 -25.60 -9.82 -23.46
N PHE A 288 -24.64 -9.22 -22.74
CA PHE A 288 -23.29 -8.99 -23.26
C PHE A 288 -22.30 -10.12 -22.92
N ILE A 289 -22.66 -11.06 -22.03
CA ILE A 289 -21.91 -12.30 -21.76
C ILE A 289 -22.82 -13.49 -22.06
N ASN A 290 -22.36 -14.44 -22.87
CA ASN A 290 -23.05 -15.71 -23.03
C ASN A 290 -22.58 -16.70 -21.95
N LEU A 291 -23.48 -17.51 -21.38
CA LEU A 291 -23.10 -18.52 -20.38
C LEU A 291 -22.04 -19.52 -20.90
N ARG A 292 -21.95 -19.77 -22.21
CA ARG A 292 -20.90 -20.60 -22.81
C ARG A 292 -19.49 -19.97 -22.75
N GLU A 293 -19.41 -18.63 -22.82
CA GLU A 293 -18.14 -17.89 -22.75
C GLU A 293 -17.52 -17.92 -21.35
N ILE A 294 -18.25 -18.35 -20.31
CA ILE A 294 -17.72 -18.54 -18.94
C ILE A 294 -16.51 -19.46 -18.92
N ARG A 295 -16.40 -20.41 -19.87
CA ARG A 295 -15.20 -21.25 -20.06
C ARG A 295 -13.94 -20.42 -20.35
N ASP A 296 -14.07 -19.29 -21.02
CA ASP A 296 -12.95 -18.47 -21.50
C ASP A 296 -12.63 -17.29 -20.57
N ILE A 297 -13.56 -16.89 -19.69
CA ILE A 297 -13.31 -15.88 -18.65
C ILE A 297 -12.25 -16.39 -17.65
N PRO A 298 -11.14 -15.67 -17.38
CA PRO A 298 -10.13 -16.10 -16.41
C PRO A 298 -10.69 -16.20 -14.98
N GLY A 299 -10.19 -17.15 -14.18
CA GLY A 299 -10.60 -17.34 -12.77
C GLY A 299 -10.00 -16.36 -11.75
N THR A 300 -9.49 -15.21 -12.20
CA THR A 300 -8.91 -14.17 -11.34
C THR A 300 -9.64 -12.85 -11.55
N LEU A 301 -9.69 -12.01 -10.49
CA LEU A 301 -10.42 -10.74 -10.57
C LEU A 301 -9.78 -9.77 -11.57
N ASN A 302 -8.44 -9.70 -11.61
CA ASN A 302 -7.70 -8.91 -12.59
C ASN A 302 -7.89 -9.44 -14.03
N GLY A 303 -7.95 -10.75 -14.21
CA GLY A 303 -8.24 -11.37 -15.50
C GLY A 303 -9.67 -11.11 -15.99
N LEU A 304 -10.66 -11.09 -15.07
CA LEU A 304 -12.02 -10.64 -15.37
C LEU A 304 -12.04 -9.17 -15.78
N TYR A 305 -11.31 -8.28 -15.11
CA TYR A 305 -11.24 -6.86 -15.46
C TYR A 305 -10.63 -6.62 -16.84
N LEU A 306 -9.57 -7.36 -17.19
CA LEU A 306 -8.99 -7.33 -18.53
C LEU A 306 -9.99 -7.84 -19.58
N TRP A 307 -10.65 -8.98 -19.33
CA TRP A 307 -11.64 -9.57 -20.25
C TRP A 307 -12.84 -8.65 -20.47
N LEU A 308 -13.39 -8.06 -19.40
CA LEU A 308 -14.46 -7.06 -19.48
C LEU A 308 -14.00 -5.82 -20.26
N SER A 309 -12.81 -5.29 -19.98
CA SER A 309 -12.26 -4.12 -20.68
C SER A 309 -12.05 -4.40 -22.18
N GLN A 310 -11.60 -5.59 -22.53
CA GLN A 310 -11.44 -6.06 -23.93
C GLN A 310 -12.78 -6.16 -24.67
N ARG A 311 -13.84 -6.58 -23.99
CA ARG A 311 -15.17 -6.77 -24.61
C ARG A 311 -16.03 -5.50 -24.64
N LEU A 312 -15.94 -4.66 -23.61
CA LEU A 312 -16.72 -3.42 -23.51
C LEU A 312 -16.15 -2.27 -24.36
N PHE A 313 -14.84 -2.28 -24.64
CA PHE A 313 -14.13 -1.18 -25.31
C PHE A 313 -13.10 -1.62 -26.38
N THR A 314 -13.25 -1.08 -27.59
CA THR A 314 -12.16 -1.04 -28.57
C THR A 314 -11.05 -0.08 -28.15
N ARG A 315 -9.83 -0.21 -28.72
CA ARG A 315 -8.68 0.68 -28.40
C ARG A 315 -9.03 2.16 -28.59
N LYS A 316 -9.76 2.50 -29.67
CA LYS A 316 -10.17 3.87 -29.97
C LYS A 316 -11.25 4.40 -29.02
N GLN A 317 -12.16 3.54 -28.56
CA GLN A 317 -13.20 3.94 -27.59
C GLN A 317 -12.63 4.17 -26.19
N PHE A 318 -11.72 3.32 -25.71
CA PHE A 318 -11.13 3.51 -24.39
C PHE A 318 -10.32 4.81 -24.30
N GLN A 319 -9.50 5.08 -25.32
CA GLN A 319 -8.74 6.33 -25.41
C GLN A 319 -9.62 7.60 -25.42
N LYS A 320 -10.85 7.53 -25.94
CA LYS A 320 -11.81 8.66 -25.85
C LYS A 320 -12.36 8.91 -24.45
N ILE A 321 -12.48 7.87 -23.61
CA ILE A 321 -12.95 7.99 -22.22
C ILE A 321 -11.80 8.10 -21.21
N LEU A 322 -10.55 7.90 -21.63
CA LEU A 322 -9.38 7.91 -20.75
C LEU A 322 -9.28 9.20 -19.91
N PRO A 323 -9.51 10.42 -20.45
CA PRO A 323 -9.54 11.63 -19.63
C PRO A 323 -10.61 11.61 -18.53
N LEU A 324 -11.84 11.16 -18.85
CA LEU A 324 -12.92 11.02 -17.86
C LEU A 324 -12.54 10.06 -16.72
N VAL A 325 -11.94 8.93 -17.08
CA VAL A 325 -11.50 7.92 -16.09
C VAL A 325 -10.34 8.44 -15.26
N ASN A 326 -9.37 9.14 -15.86
CA ASN A 326 -8.26 9.76 -15.14
C ASN A 326 -8.77 10.80 -14.13
N THR A 327 -9.71 11.69 -14.51
CA THR A 327 -10.36 12.65 -13.60
C THR A 327 -11.07 11.96 -12.43
N VAL A 328 -11.89 10.93 -12.69
CA VAL A 328 -12.62 10.17 -11.65
C VAL A 328 -11.67 9.36 -10.73
N LEU A 329 -10.48 8.99 -11.20
CA LEU A 329 -9.46 8.33 -10.38
C LEU A 329 -8.66 9.32 -9.50
N ALA A 330 -8.54 10.57 -9.94
CA ALA A 330 -7.79 11.62 -9.25
C ALA A 330 -8.60 12.34 -8.14
N SER A 331 -9.93 12.42 -8.27
CA SER A 331 -10.79 13.20 -7.37
C SER A 331 -10.75 12.75 -5.90
N LEU A 332 -10.99 13.70 -5.00
CA LEU A 332 -11.07 13.46 -3.55
C LEU A 332 -12.45 13.01 -3.07
N HIS A 333 -13.48 13.25 -3.89
CA HIS A 333 -14.88 12.92 -3.67
C HIS A 333 -15.56 12.40 -4.96
N PRO A 334 -16.75 11.77 -4.86
CA PRO A 334 -17.53 11.32 -6.01
C PRO A 334 -18.10 12.49 -6.82
N LEU A 335 -17.52 12.77 -8.00
CA LEU A 335 -17.97 13.83 -8.91
C LEU A 335 -19.37 13.54 -9.49
N SER A 336 -20.18 14.57 -9.66
CA SER A 336 -21.40 14.52 -10.47
C SER A 336 -21.08 14.45 -11.98
N VAL A 337 -22.06 14.00 -12.77
CA VAL A 337 -21.96 14.00 -14.25
C VAL A 337 -21.75 15.41 -14.82
N ASP A 338 -22.33 16.43 -14.17
CA ASP A 338 -22.20 17.83 -14.59
C ASP A 338 -20.80 18.39 -14.26
N GLU A 339 -20.30 18.22 -13.02
CA GLU A 339 -18.92 18.62 -12.67
C GLU A 339 -17.88 17.90 -13.54
N LEU A 340 -18.03 16.59 -13.76
CA LEU A 340 -17.16 15.82 -14.64
C LEU A 340 -17.24 16.29 -16.10
N ARG A 341 -18.41 16.75 -16.56
CA ARG A 341 -18.53 17.35 -17.88
C ARG A 341 -17.74 18.64 -17.97
N ASP A 342 -17.90 19.51 -16.97
CA ASP A 342 -17.35 20.86 -17.01
C ASP A 342 -15.83 20.82 -16.84
N CYS A 343 -15.29 19.95 -15.99
CA CYS A 343 -13.85 19.65 -15.88
C CYS A 343 -13.21 19.30 -17.25
N ILE A 344 -13.86 18.46 -18.04
CA ILE A 344 -13.35 18.04 -19.35
C ILE A 344 -13.49 19.14 -20.39
N ARG A 345 -14.52 20.00 -20.31
CA ARG A 345 -14.65 21.17 -21.18
C ARG A 345 -13.52 22.18 -20.96
N THR A 346 -13.09 22.40 -19.72
CA THR A 346 -11.95 23.30 -19.40
C THR A 346 -10.66 22.88 -20.12
N LYS A 347 -10.30 21.58 -20.10
CA LYS A 347 -9.10 21.09 -20.80
C LYS A 347 -9.28 20.93 -22.31
N PHE A 348 -10.50 20.63 -22.77
CA PHE A 348 -10.79 20.33 -24.17
C PHE A 348 -12.02 21.10 -24.69
N PRO A 349 -11.93 22.44 -24.87
CA PRO A 349 -13.06 23.28 -25.28
C PRO A 349 -13.61 22.92 -26.68
N ALA A 350 -12.82 22.26 -27.52
CA ALA A 350 -13.21 21.81 -28.86
C ALA A 350 -14.12 20.56 -28.91
N ILE A 351 -14.54 19.99 -27.77
CA ILE A 351 -15.41 18.80 -27.75
C ILE A 351 -16.88 19.21 -27.90
N GLU A 352 -17.50 18.76 -29.00
CA GLU A 352 -18.95 18.88 -29.21
C GLU A 352 -19.75 18.10 -28.15
N GLU A 353 -20.90 18.65 -27.76
CA GLU A 353 -21.75 18.09 -26.71
C GLU A 353 -22.28 16.68 -27.04
N GLU A 354 -22.43 16.35 -28.34
CA GLU A 354 -22.80 15.00 -28.75
C GLU A 354 -21.66 13.98 -28.59
N ASP A 355 -20.39 14.34 -28.87
CA ASP A 355 -19.25 13.45 -28.60
C ASP A 355 -19.06 13.28 -27.09
N MET A 356 -19.28 14.34 -26.29
CA MET A 356 -19.26 14.24 -24.84
C MET A 356 -20.33 13.30 -24.29
N ARG A 357 -21.57 13.42 -24.78
CA ARG A 357 -22.68 12.49 -24.44
C ARG A 357 -22.35 11.04 -24.82
N ARG A 358 -21.70 10.82 -25.98
CA ARG A 358 -21.22 9.49 -26.41
C ARG A 358 -20.11 8.95 -25.48
N ARG A 359 -19.18 9.79 -25.01
CA ARG A 359 -18.14 9.41 -24.03
C ARG A 359 -18.72 9.05 -22.66
N LEU A 360 -19.65 9.84 -22.13
CA LEU A 360 -20.35 9.55 -20.88
C LEU A 360 -21.16 8.23 -20.98
N THR A 361 -21.81 7.99 -22.13
CA THR A 361 -22.51 6.72 -22.39
C THR A 361 -21.57 5.51 -22.38
N LEU A 362 -20.31 5.67 -22.82
CA LEU A 362 -19.28 4.64 -22.72
C LEU A 362 -18.75 4.49 -21.28
N LEU A 363 -18.57 5.59 -20.54
CA LEU A 363 -18.15 5.59 -19.14
C LEU A 363 -19.14 4.84 -18.24
N ASN A 364 -20.45 5.02 -18.47
CA ASN A 364 -21.52 4.32 -17.74
C ASN A 364 -21.44 2.77 -17.80
N LYS A 365 -20.65 2.20 -18.71
CA LYS A 365 -20.38 0.74 -18.75
C LYS A 365 -19.45 0.26 -17.63
N ILE A 366 -18.67 1.15 -17.01
CA ILE A 366 -17.72 0.85 -15.92
C ILE A 366 -18.09 1.56 -14.59
N CYS A 367 -19.20 2.27 -14.56
CA CYS A 367 -19.75 2.87 -13.35
C CYS A 367 -20.80 1.99 -12.68
N HIS A 368 -21.14 2.30 -11.43
CA HIS A 368 -22.32 1.75 -10.78
C HIS A 368 -23.58 2.32 -11.45
N LYS A 369 -24.60 1.48 -11.67
CA LYS A 369 -25.93 1.97 -12.06
C LYS A 369 -26.70 2.31 -10.78
N PRO A 370 -27.31 3.51 -10.65
CA PRO A 370 -28.11 3.84 -9.47
C PRO A 370 -29.29 2.87 -9.30
N VAL A 371 -29.71 2.65 -8.05
CA VAL A 371 -30.71 1.62 -7.70
C VAL A 371 -32.09 2.26 -7.54
N THR A 372 -32.75 2.50 -8.67
CA THR A 372 -34.16 2.91 -8.82
C THR A 372 -34.70 2.22 -10.09
N GLU A 373 -35.90 1.64 -10.19
CA GLU A 373 -37.07 1.56 -9.31
C GLU A 373 -37.69 0.14 -9.33
N VAL A 374 -38.53 -0.18 -8.34
CA VAL A 374 -39.53 -1.25 -8.46
C VAL A 374 -40.78 -0.69 -9.12
N SER A 375 -41.08 -1.16 -10.33
CA SER A 375 -42.42 -1.18 -10.95
C SER A 375 -43.23 0.12 -11.02
N GLN A 376 -43.19 0.80 -12.18
CA GLN A 376 -44.36 1.50 -12.70
C GLN A 376 -44.99 0.76 -13.89
N SER A 377 -46.15 0.19 -13.62
CA SER A 377 -47.22 -0.25 -14.55
C SER A 377 -46.91 -0.38 -16.05
N VAL A 378 -46.74 -1.61 -16.52
CA VAL A 378 -47.18 -1.98 -17.88
C VAL A 378 -48.70 -1.94 -17.91
N ALA A 379 -49.27 -1.09 -18.77
CA ALA A 379 -50.71 -1.08 -19.01
C ALA A 379 -51.16 -2.38 -19.71
N ALA A 380 -52.01 -3.12 -19.01
CA ALA A 380 -52.80 -4.28 -19.42
C ALA A 380 -52.85 -4.67 -20.91
N VAL A 381 -52.41 -5.91 -21.20
CA VAL A 381 -53.13 -6.81 -22.13
C VAL A 381 -53.26 -8.19 -21.49
N GLY A 382 -54.50 -8.61 -21.20
CA GLY A 382 -54.79 -9.90 -20.59
C GLY A 382 -54.70 -11.08 -21.57
N SER A 383 -54.41 -12.27 -21.04
CA SER A 383 -54.38 -13.52 -21.82
C SER A 383 -55.70 -13.85 -22.52
N LYS A 384 -55.66 -14.16 -23.82
CA LYS A 384 -56.56 -15.14 -24.45
C LYS A 384 -55.79 -16.11 -25.35
N ARG A 385 -56.05 -17.40 -25.17
CA ARG A 385 -55.48 -18.53 -25.94
C ARG A 385 -56.26 -18.77 -27.23
N LYS A 386 -55.57 -19.31 -28.27
CA LYS A 386 -56.10 -20.00 -29.47
C LYS A 386 -57.07 -19.15 -30.33
N SER A 387 -56.82 -18.88 -31.62
CA SER A 387 -56.65 -19.86 -32.70
C SER A 387 -56.18 -19.22 -34.02
N GLN A 388 -55.55 -20.02 -34.87
CA GLN A 388 -55.36 -19.82 -36.34
C GLN A 388 -56.71 -19.71 -37.11
N PRO A 389 -56.76 -19.44 -38.45
CA PRO A 389 -55.68 -19.16 -39.43
C PRO A 389 -56.00 -18.00 -40.43
N VAL A 390 -55.19 -17.90 -41.53
CA VAL A 390 -55.41 -17.15 -42.81
C VAL A 390 -55.49 -15.61 -42.66
N GLU A 391 -55.03 -14.74 -43.57
CA GLU A 391 -54.84 -14.85 -45.02
C GLU A 391 -53.76 -13.89 -45.57
N LYS A 392 -53.40 -14.11 -46.83
CA LYS A 392 -52.50 -13.34 -47.72
C LYS A 392 -52.90 -11.84 -47.79
N GLU A 393 -52.10 -10.86 -48.23
CA GLU A 393 -51.21 -10.81 -49.42
C GLU A 393 -50.01 -9.85 -49.28
N ASP A 394 -49.04 -10.08 -50.17
CA ASP A 394 -47.82 -9.31 -50.50
C ASP A 394 -48.16 -8.19 -51.53
N PRO A 395 -47.24 -7.38 -52.10
CA PRO A 395 -46.23 -6.46 -51.53
C PRO A 395 -46.27 -5.05 -52.21
N LEU A 396 -45.14 -4.30 -52.19
CA LEU A 396 -44.68 -3.28 -53.17
C LEU A 396 -45.26 -1.84 -53.15
N LYS A 397 -44.47 -0.86 -52.70
CA LYS A 397 -43.70 0.15 -53.51
C LYS A 397 -43.12 1.30 -52.64
N LYS A 398 -41.86 1.72 -52.85
CA LYS A 398 -41.40 2.92 -53.61
C LYS A 398 -42.11 4.23 -53.19
N LEU A 399 -41.47 5.40 -53.03
CA LEU A 399 -40.09 5.92 -53.21
C LEU A 399 -40.11 7.38 -52.62
N VAL A 400 -39.04 8.17 -52.82
CA VAL A 400 -39.06 9.67 -52.85
C VAL A 400 -38.99 10.41 -51.50
N GLU A 401 -37.77 10.84 -51.12
CA GLU A 401 -37.52 12.23 -50.65
C GLU A 401 -37.79 13.19 -51.83
N PRO A 402 -38.08 14.51 -51.70
CA PRO A 402 -37.76 15.46 -50.61
C PRO A 402 -39.01 16.38 -50.35
N PRO A 403 -39.02 17.73 -50.10
CA PRO A 403 -37.96 18.74 -49.89
C PRO A 403 -38.15 19.70 -48.70
N ALA A 404 -37.20 20.64 -48.58
CA ALA A 404 -37.23 21.79 -47.68
C ALA A 404 -37.99 22.99 -48.26
N GLU A 405 -38.47 23.91 -47.40
CA GLU A 405 -38.32 25.38 -47.52
C GLU A 405 -38.88 26.10 -46.25
N VAL A 406 -38.09 27.08 -45.72
CA VAL A 406 -38.44 28.45 -45.23
C VAL A 406 -39.84 28.69 -44.61
N ALA A 407 -40.07 29.37 -43.47
CA ALA A 407 -39.28 30.23 -42.56
C ALA A 407 -39.51 29.80 -41.06
N GLU A 408 -39.56 30.58 -39.96
CA GLU A 408 -39.53 32.04 -39.66
C GLU A 408 -39.06 32.28 -38.20
N ASP A 409 -38.75 33.53 -37.80
CA ASP A 409 -38.06 33.89 -36.54
C ASP A 409 -38.90 33.83 -35.24
N VAL A 410 -38.33 33.27 -34.15
CA VAL A 410 -38.50 33.75 -32.75
C VAL A 410 -37.25 33.41 -31.92
N GLU A 411 -36.44 34.40 -31.56
CA GLU A 411 -35.48 34.27 -30.44
C GLU A 411 -36.22 34.35 -29.09
N PRO A 412 -35.67 33.69 -28.04
CA PRO A 412 -34.97 34.49 -27.05
C PRO A 412 -33.55 33.98 -26.77
N GLY A 413 -32.59 34.90 -26.66
CA GLY A 413 -31.19 34.57 -26.47
C GLY A 413 -30.82 34.05 -25.08
N VAL A 414 -29.81 33.16 -25.05
CA VAL A 414 -28.94 32.91 -23.90
C VAL A 414 -27.49 32.81 -24.41
N PRO A 415 -26.73 33.92 -24.42
CA PRO A 415 -25.34 33.93 -24.85
C PRO A 415 -24.41 34.45 -23.72
N GLU A 416 -24.12 33.63 -22.70
CA GLU A 416 -23.10 33.96 -21.68
C GLU A 416 -22.15 32.77 -21.44
N ALA A 417 -22.68 31.58 -21.14
CA ALA A 417 -21.88 30.38 -20.80
C ALA A 417 -20.94 29.82 -21.91
N LYS A 418 -21.02 30.31 -23.15
CA LYS A 418 -20.07 29.95 -24.24
C LYS A 418 -18.86 30.86 -24.32
N GLU A 419 -19.00 32.11 -23.90
CA GLU A 419 -17.91 33.10 -23.92
C GLU A 419 -17.04 32.92 -22.67
N GLU A 420 -17.65 32.76 -21.49
CA GLU A 420 -16.94 32.52 -20.23
C GLU A 420 -16.00 31.31 -20.29
N ALA A 421 -16.46 30.16 -20.78
CA ALA A 421 -15.63 28.94 -20.84
C ALA A 421 -14.46 29.04 -21.84
N ALA A 422 -14.53 29.92 -22.84
CA ALA A 422 -13.45 30.20 -23.78
C ALA A 422 -12.45 31.20 -23.18
N VAL A 423 -12.94 32.31 -22.63
CA VAL A 423 -12.16 33.34 -21.93
C VAL A 423 -11.35 32.75 -20.77
N VAL A 424 -11.94 31.81 -20.03
CA VAL A 424 -11.26 31.11 -18.93
C VAL A 424 -10.17 30.14 -19.41
N GLY A 425 -10.32 29.54 -20.60
CA GLY A 425 -9.26 28.76 -21.23
C GLY A 425 -8.07 29.62 -21.68
N GLU A 426 -8.34 30.81 -22.21
CA GLU A 426 -7.32 31.81 -22.55
C GLU A 426 -6.61 32.33 -21.28
N ALA A 427 -7.34 32.67 -20.21
CA ALA A 427 -6.77 33.14 -18.95
C ALA A 427 -5.79 32.15 -18.32
N VAL A 428 -6.07 30.84 -18.36
CA VAL A 428 -5.15 29.82 -17.82
C VAL A 428 -3.94 29.60 -18.75
N SER A 429 -4.12 29.77 -20.06
CA SER A 429 -2.99 29.80 -21.02
C SER A 429 -2.07 31.00 -20.76
N ASP A 430 -2.64 32.18 -20.53
CA ASP A 430 -1.91 33.41 -20.18
C ASP A 430 -1.13 33.25 -18.85
N ILE A 431 -1.71 32.58 -17.84
CA ILE A 431 -1.01 32.29 -16.58
C ILE A 431 0.19 31.37 -16.83
N CYS A 432 0.03 30.30 -17.62
CA CYS A 432 1.13 29.41 -17.99
C CYS A 432 2.24 30.16 -18.75
N GLN A 433 1.87 30.99 -19.72
CA GLN A 433 2.81 31.79 -20.50
C GLN A 433 3.55 32.82 -19.62
N LYS A 434 2.87 33.51 -18.70
CA LYS A 434 3.51 34.44 -17.73
C LYS A 434 4.47 33.73 -16.78
N ILE A 435 4.23 32.47 -16.44
CA ILE A 435 5.15 31.66 -15.62
C ILE A 435 6.41 31.31 -16.43
N GLU A 436 6.28 30.97 -17.72
CA GLU A 436 7.43 30.72 -18.62
C GLU A 436 8.22 32.01 -18.90
N GLU A 437 7.56 33.15 -19.14
CA GLU A 437 8.20 34.45 -19.37
C GLU A 437 8.99 34.93 -18.15
N ASN A 438 8.43 34.81 -16.93
CA ASN A 438 9.13 35.12 -15.69
C ASN A 438 10.31 34.17 -15.42
N TYR A 439 10.23 32.91 -15.84
CA TYR A 439 11.35 31.96 -15.74
C TYR A 439 12.52 32.35 -16.65
N ILE A 440 12.24 32.74 -17.90
CA ILE A 440 13.27 33.23 -18.83
C ILE A 440 13.95 34.48 -18.27
N ALA A 441 13.17 35.45 -17.77
CA ALA A 441 13.70 36.67 -17.16
C ALA A 441 14.57 36.42 -15.92
N ALA A 442 14.29 35.36 -15.14
CA ALA A 442 15.11 34.98 -13.99
C ALA A 442 16.42 34.28 -14.39
N VAL A 443 16.43 33.51 -15.48
CA VAL A 443 17.63 32.81 -15.99
C VAL A 443 18.59 33.77 -16.69
N GLU A 444 18.10 34.84 -17.34
CA GLU A 444 18.94 35.88 -17.96
C GLU A 444 19.52 36.89 -16.94
N GLY A 445 19.18 36.78 -15.66
CA GLY A 445 19.55 37.73 -14.60
C GLY A 445 20.87 37.49 -13.85
N GLU A 446 21.50 36.32 -14.01
CA GLU A 446 22.80 36.02 -13.35
C GLU A 446 23.98 36.37 -14.27
N GLU A 447 24.46 37.63 -14.18
CA GLU A 447 25.63 38.10 -14.94
C GLU A 447 26.92 37.35 -14.57
N THR A 448 27.66 36.98 -15.61
CA THR A 448 28.97 36.33 -15.52
C THR A 448 30.07 37.32 -15.10
N VAL A 449 30.94 36.90 -14.18
CA VAL A 449 32.21 37.61 -13.88
C VAL A 449 33.31 37.06 -14.82
N PRO A 450 34.06 37.92 -15.54
CA PRO A 450 34.99 37.48 -16.58
C PRO A 450 36.38 37.11 -16.05
N VAL A 451 37.04 36.15 -16.72
CA VAL A 451 38.50 35.97 -16.70
C VAL A 451 38.99 35.72 -18.12
N ASP A 452 40.04 36.45 -18.52
CA ASP A 452 40.52 36.53 -19.91
C ASP A 452 41.29 35.30 -20.42
N GLY A 453 41.15 35.04 -21.73
CA GLY A 453 42.24 34.65 -22.64
C GLY A 453 42.72 33.18 -22.63
N GLU A 454 42.41 32.42 -23.68
CA GLU A 454 43.08 32.50 -25.00
C GLU A 454 42.32 31.70 -26.07
N ALA A 455 42.66 31.88 -27.34
CA ALA A 455 41.78 31.60 -28.49
C ALA A 455 42.14 30.35 -29.31
N SER A 456 41.12 29.68 -29.86
CA SER A 456 41.00 29.42 -31.32
C SER A 456 39.74 28.62 -31.68
N CYS A 457 38.78 29.30 -32.31
CA CYS A 457 38.13 28.99 -33.61
C CYS A 457 38.10 27.49 -34.07
N VAL A 458 37.00 26.97 -34.63
CA VAL A 458 36.33 27.43 -35.88
C VAL A 458 34.88 26.91 -36.01
N VAL A 459 33.94 27.84 -36.26
CA VAL A 459 32.71 27.78 -37.11
C VAL A 459 31.75 26.57 -37.03
N GLU A 460 30.60 26.76 -36.35
CA GLU A 460 29.24 27.07 -36.91
C GLU A 460 28.63 26.26 -38.10
N PRO A 461 27.29 26.34 -38.39
CA PRO A 461 26.41 25.15 -38.29
C PRO A 461 25.57 24.87 -39.56
N SER A 462 24.72 23.83 -39.57
CA SER A 462 23.43 23.84 -40.32
C SER A 462 22.49 22.65 -40.06
N ALA A 463 21.24 23.00 -39.73
CA ALA A 463 19.97 22.52 -40.28
C ALA A 463 19.68 21.01 -40.56
N GLU A 464 18.56 20.57 -39.95
CA GLU A 464 17.52 19.65 -40.48
C GLU A 464 17.25 19.79 -42.00
N PRO A 465 16.75 18.75 -42.73
CA PRO A 465 15.42 18.16 -42.45
C PRO A 465 15.18 16.67 -42.83
N ALA A 466 13.93 16.24 -42.63
CA ALA A 466 13.36 14.90 -42.88
C ALA A 466 13.33 14.46 -44.36
N ILE A 467 13.05 13.15 -44.60
CA ILE A 467 12.05 12.59 -45.57
C ILE A 467 12.14 11.04 -45.69
N GLU A 468 10.97 10.38 -45.62
CA GLU A 468 10.49 9.09 -46.20
C GLU A 468 11.31 7.76 -46.23
N GLU A 469 10.59 6.63 -46.07
CA GLU A 469 11.03 5.27 -46.47
C GLU A 469 11.16 5.12 -48.00
N PRO A 470 11.83 4.06 -48.54
CA PRO A 470 11.03 2.89 -48.94
C PRO A 470 11.74 1.50 -48.97
N VAL A 471 11.01 0.46 -48.52
CA VAL A 471 10.71 -0.80 -49.27
C VAL A 471 11.84 -1.79 -49.68
N LYS A 472 11.74 -3.00 -49.08
CA LYS A 472 12.00 -4.38 -49.60
C LYS A 472 13.42 -4.99 -49.74
N SER A 473 13.45 -6.22 -49.22
CA SER A 473 13.98 -7.46 -49.85
C SER A 473 15.47 -7.73 -49.79
N LEU A 474 15.83 -8.79 -49.06
CA LEU A 474 16.74 -9.85 -49.52
C LEU A 474 16.51 -11.11 -48.67
N MET A 475 15.73 -12.05 -49.21
CA MET A 475 15.76 -13.48 -48.88
C MET A 475 16.23 -14.18 -50.16
N ASP A 476 17.25 -15.04 -50.07
CA ASP A 476 17.35 -16.26 -50.87
C ASP A 476 18.54 -17.13 -50.40
N GLU A 477 18.59 -18.35 -50.94
CA GLU A 477 19.55 -19.45 -50.69
C GLU A 477 19.26 -20.26 -49.38
N LEU A 478 18.51 -21.39 -49.40
CA LEU A 478 18.72 -22.70 -50.10
C LEU A 478 19.95 -23.46 -49.51
N ASN A 479 20.07 -24.80 -49.44
CA ASN A 479 19.24 -25.98 -49.80
C ASN A 479 19.89 -27.24 -49.14
N GLU A 480 19.37 -28.48 -49.06
CA GLU A 480 18.08 -29.16 -49.34
C GLU A 480 18.13 -30.60 -48.71
N VAL A 481 17.06 -31.40 -48.83
CA VAL A 481 17.01 -32.89 -48.67
C VAL A 481 17.13 -33.47 -47.22
N GLY A 482 16.38 -34.50 -46.80
CA GLY A 482 15.22 -35.13 -47.42
C GLY A 482 14.88 -36.52 -46.86
N GLU A 483 13.65 -36.94 -47.17
CA GLU A 483 13.15 -38.32 -47.34
C GLU A 483 12.78 -39.20 -46.13
N SER A 484 11.77 -40.04 -46.40
CA SER A 484 11.01 -40.99 -45.56
C SER A 484 11.49 -42.43 -45.91
N PRO A 485 10.76 -43.58 -45.76
CA PRO A 485 9.41 -43.87 -45.23
C PRO A 485 9.28 -45.17 -44.38
N GLY A 486 8.03 -45.54 -44.01
CA GLY A 486 7.60 -46.92 -43.70
C GLY A 486 7.96 -47.48 -42.32
N GLU A 487 7.35 -48.55 -41.83
CA GLU A 487 6.18 -49.33 -42.29
C GLU A 487 5.70 -50.28 -41.15
N GLU A 488 4.45 -50.74 -41.19
CA GLU A 488 3.88 -51.94 -40.50
C GLU A 488 4.01 -52.08 -38.94
N GLY A 489 3.02 -52.54 -38.16
CA GLY A 489 1.66 -53.01 -38.46
C GLY A 489 1.46 -54.52 -38.26
N VAL A 490 1.19 -55.00 -37.03
CA VAL A 490 0.67 -56.36 -36.77
C VAL A 490 -0.38 -56.34 -35.63
N GLU A 491 -1.41 -57.17 -35.78
CA GLU A 491 -2.58 -57.32 -34.91
C GLU A 491 -2.41 -58.38 -33.77
N GLU A 492 -3.55 -58.74 -33.16
CA GLU A 492 -3.84 -59.95 -32.34
C GLU A 492 -3.73 -59.82 -30.80
N LYS A 493 -4.65 -60.38 -29.98
CA LYS A 493 -6.01 -60.92 -30.21
C LYS A 493 -6.81 -61.01 -28.90
N PHE A 494 -8.10 -61.33 -29.03
CA PHE A 494 -9.06 -61.69 -27.96
C PHE A 494 -8.61 -62.85 -27.05
N GLU A 495 -9.02 -62.81 -25.77
CA GLU A 495 -9.88 -63.80 -25.04
C GLU A 495 -10.18 -63.21 -23.63
N ALA A 496 -11.41 -63.08 -23.11
CA ALA A 496 -12.51 -64.02 -22.83
C ALA A 496 -12.37 -64.76 -21.46
N GLY A 497 -13.39 -64.68 -20.59
CA GLY A 497 -13.47 -65.41 -19.31
C GLY A 497 -13.95 -64.58 -18.10
N THR A 498 -15.20 -64.10 -18.03
CA THR A 498 -16.44 -64.78 -17.51
C THR A 498 -16.57 -64.99 -15.98
N ALA A 499 -17.61 -64.35 -15.42
CA ALA A 499 -18.48 -64.80 -14.31
C ALA A 499 -17.86 -64.95 -12.88
N SER A 500 -18.61 -64.87 -11.76
CA SER A 500 -20.07 -64.83 -11.60
C SER A 500 -20.56 -64.04 -10.36
N ASN A 501 -21.62 -63.25 -10.59
CA ASN A 501 -22.82 -62.99 -9.77
C ASN A 501 -23.09 -63.82 -8.50
N LYS A 502 -23.72 -63.14 -7.52
CA LYS A 502 -25.07 -63.44 -6.98
C LYS A 502 -25.53 -62.27 -6.06
N ASP A 503 -26.62 -61.55 -6.39
CA ASP A 503 -28.04 -61.86 -6.11
C ASP A 503 -28.33 -61.72 -4.61
N GLU A 504 -29.07 -60.74 -4.08
CA GLU A 504 -30.54 -60.51 -4.09
C GLU A 504 -30.88 -60.13 -2.61
N SER A 505 -31.97 -59.48 -2.18
CA SER A 505 -33.09 -58.75 -2.81
C SER A 505 -33.88 -58.00 -1.70
N SER A 506 -34.89 -57.20 -2.08
CA SER A 506 -36.08 -56.85 -1.25
C SER A 506 -35.88 -55.80 -0.11
N VAL A 507 -36.88 -55.02 0.37
CA VAL A 507 -38.33 -54.96 0.06
C VAL A 507 -38.99 -53.61 0.49
N SER A 508 -40.06 -53.18 -0.21
CA SER A 508 -41.20 -52.29 0.20
C SER A 508 -40.96 -50.85 0.75
N CYS A 509 -41.47 -49.74 0.14
CA CYS A 509 -42.86 -49.16 0.17
C CYS A 509 -43.06 -48.07 1.25
N PRO A 510 -44.09 -47.19 1.18
CA PRO A 510 -44.84 -46.66 0.02
C PRO A 510 -45.03 -45.10 0.05
N GLU A 511 -45.85 -44.59 -0.87
CA GLU A 511 -46.37 -43.22 -0.94
C GLU A 511 -47.43 -42.92 0.15
N GLU A 512 -47.67 -41.64 0.49
CA GLU A 512 -49.03 -41.12 0.71
C GLU A 512 -49.12 -39.58 0.56
N LYS A 513 -50.35 -39.06 0.41
CA LYS A 513 -50.69 -37.70 -0.07
C LYS A 513 -51.46 -36.87 1.00
N PRO A 514 -51.76 -35.57 0.77
CA PRO A 514 -52.04 -34.61 1.85
C PRO A 514 -53.52 -34.40 2.19
N CYS A 515 -53.75 -33.85 3.40
CA CYS A 515 -54.93 -33.17 3.93
C CYS A 515 -54.46 -32.27 5.11
N GLU A 516 -55.14 -31.24 5.60
CA GLU A 516 -56.03 -30.20 5.04
C GLU A 516 -56.30 -29.16 6.16
N GLU A 517 -56.69 -27.91 5.83
CA GLU A 517 -57.23 -26.86 6.74
C GLU A 517 -56.30 -26.35 7.89
N ALA A 518 -56.33 -25.08 8.34
CA ALA A 518 -57.46 -24.16 8.45
C ALA A 518 -57.04 -22.66 8.41
N ASP A 519 -57.99 -21.82 8.01
CA ASP A 519 -57.92 -20.35 8.07
C ASP A 519 -57.88 -19.80 9.51
N VAL A 520 -57.14 -18.70 9.71
CA VAL A 520 -57.48 -17.68 10.71
C VAL A 520 -57.27 -16.31 10.08
N GLN A 521 -58.34 -15.52 9.98
CA GLN A 521 -58.34 -14.16 9.43
C GLN A 521 -57.91 -13.11 10.46
N GLU A 522 -57.26 -12.06 9.94
CA GLU A 522 -57.34 -10.65 10.40
C GLU A 522 -56.74 -10.27 11.78
N PRO A 523 -56.47 -8.96 12.03
CA PRO A 523 -56.78 -7.78 11.22
C PRO A 523 -55.60 -6.91 10.79
N GLU A 524 -55.84 -6.06 9.78
CA GLU A 524 -55.07 -4.85 9.52
C GLU A 524 -55.23 -3.86 10.69
N VAL A 525 -54.14 -3.18 11.09
CA VAL A 525 -54.22 -1.91 11.85
C VAL A 525 -53.25 -0.89 11.28
N VAL A 526 -53.82 0.01 10.49
CA VAL A 526 -53.44 1.41 10.20
C VAL A 526 -52.18 1.93 10.89
N ALA A 527 -51.20 2.36 10.09
CA ALA A 527 -50.07 3.16 10.56
C ALA A 527 -50.49 4.61 10.88
N PRO A 528 -50.06 5.20 12.01
CA PRO A 528 -50.15 6.63 12.22
C PRO A 528 -48.98 7.34 11.51
N VAL A 529 -49.31 8.25 10.60
CA VAL A 529 -48.40 9.30 10.14
C VAL A 529 -48.40 10.41 11.18
N THR A 530 -47.22 10.85 11.63
CA THR A 530 -47.07 12.12 12.36
C THR A 530 -45.87 12.88 11.83
N GLU A 531 -46.13 13.93 11.07
CA GLU A 531 -45.18 15.03 10.88
C GLU A 531 -44.91 15.72 12.23
N THR A 532 -43.67 16.16 12.44
CA THR A 532 -43.35 17.28 13.33
C THR A 532 -42.31 18.17 12.66
N ALA A 533 -42.49 19.48 12.78
CA ALA A 533 -41.88 20.47 11.91
C ALA A 533 -40.47 20.94 12.32
N ARG A 534 -39.88 21.76 11.44
CA ARG A 534 -38.55 22.41 11.53
C ARG A 534 -38.32 23.16 12.85
N ILE A 535 -37.08 23.09 13.33
CA ILE A 535 -36.30 24.26 13.76
C ILE A 535 -34.95 24.16 13.05
N GLU A 536 -34.46 25.25 12.48
CA GLU A 536 -33.17 25.34 11.79
C GLU A 536 -32.14 25.97 12.72
N GLU A 537 -30.93 25.40 12.78
CA GLU A 537 -29.69 26.13 13.06
C GLU A 537 -28.49 25.29 12.54
N GLY A 538 -27.38 25.97 12.22
CA GLY A 538 -26.43 25.51 11.22
C GLY A 538 -25.58 24.28 11.59
N VAL A 539 -25.83 23.16 10.91
CA VAL A 539 -24.83 22.09 10.68
C VAL A 539 -25.00 21.61 9.24
N GLN A 540 -23.90 21.54 8.47
CA GLN A 540 -23.92 21.06 7.09
C GLN A 540 -24.54 19.65 7.02
N LYS A 541 -25.55 19.48 6.16
CA LYS A 541 -26.20 18.18 5.96
C LYS A 541 -25.20 17.19 5.35
N PRO A 542 -25.14 15.93 5.82
CA PRO A 542 -24.34 14.92 5.14
C PRO A 542 -24.87 14.74 3.72
N VAL A 543 -23.98 14.85 2.73
CA VAL A 543 -24.31 14.74 1.31
C VAL A 543 -24.95 13.37 1.04
N THR A 544 -26.23 13.36 0.70
CA THR A 544 -26.89 12.19 0.14
C THR A 544 -26.37 12.00 -1.27
N VAL A 545 -25.82 10.82 -1.57
CA VAL A 545 -25.38 10.45 -2.92
C VAL A 545 -26.58 10.57 -3.86
N SER A 546 -26.59 11.60 -4.72
CA SER A 546 -27.62 11.79 -5.73
C SER A 546 -27.44 10.79 -6.87
N ASP A 547 -28.54 10.49 -7.57
CA ASP A 547 -28.58 9.59 -8.74
C ASP A 547 -27.72 10.06 -9.94
N THR A 548 -26.99 11.17 -9.79
CA THR A 548 -26.16 11.85 -10.80
C THR A 548 -24.65 11.72 -10.56
N THR A 549 -24.20 10.95 -9.57
CA THR A 549 -22.77 10.79 -9.23
C THR A 549 -22.06 9.67 -10.00
N VAL A 550 -20.83 9.92 -10.41
CA VAL A 550 -20.02 9.02 -11.26
C VAL A 550 -19.07 8.20 -10.39
N ILE A 551 -19.47 6.96 -10.10
CA ILE A 551 -18.70 6.05 -9.24
C ILE A 551 -18.33 4.79 -10.01
N LEU A 552 -17.02 4.47 -10.10
CA LEU A 552 -16.54 3.21 -10.68
C LEU A 552 -17.11 2.01 -9.91
N PHE A 553 -17.49 0.93 -10.61
CA PHE A 553 -18.31 -0.14 -10.03
C PHE A 553 -17.71 -0.84 -8.79
N HIS A 554 -16.39 -0.78 -8.58
CA HIS A 554 -15.71 -1.26 -7.38
C HIS A 554 -14.29 -0.69 -7.24
N TYR A 555 -13.83 -0.40 -6.02
CA TYR A 555 -12.49 0.18 -5.78
C TYR A 555 -11.33 -0.65 -6.32
N SER A 556 -11.35 -2.00 -6.23
CA SER A 556 -10.26 -2.81 -6.79
C SER A 556 -10.16 -2.79 -8.32
N PHE A 557 -11.20 -2.30 -9.03
CA PHE A 557 -11.08 -2.00 -10.47
C PHE A 557 -10.32 -0.68 -10.67
N ALA A 558 -10.54 0.31 -9.81
CA ALA A 558 -9.75 1.54 -9.77
C ALA A 558 -8.28 1.28 -9.38
N GLU A 559 -8.00 0.38 -8.42
CA GLU A 559 -6.63 -0.10 -8.16
C GLU A 559 -6.03 -0.74 -9.43
N TRP A 560 -6.75 -1.67 -10.06
CA TRP A 560 -6.28 -2.35 -11.28
C TRP A 560 -6.01 -1.38 -12.45
N LEU A 561 -6.82 -0.34 -12.65
CA LEU A 561 -6.57 0.67 -13.70
C LEU A 561 -5.28 1.47 -13.47
N LYS A 562 -4.81 1.61 -12.23
CA LYS A 562 -3.53 2.27 -11.89
C LYS A 562 -2.32 1.32 -11.86
N ASP A 563 -2.56 0.01 -11.85
CA ASP A 563 -1.53 -1.00 -11.54
C ASP A 563 -0.67 -1.34 -12.78
N VAL A 564 0.56 -0.83 -12.83
CA VAL A 564 1.52 -1.07 -13.92
C VAL A 564 1.89 -2.57 -14.07
N LYS A 565 1.80 -3.37 -13.00
CA LYS A 565 2.15 -4.81 -13.00
C LYS A 565 1.02 -5.70 -13.50
N HIS A 566 -0.23 -5.27 -13.35
CA HIS A 566 -1.42 -6.10 -13.63
C HIS A 566 -2.38 -5.52 -14.67
N CYS A 567 -2.28 -4.23 -14.99
CA CYS A 567 -3.00 -3.62 -16.11
C CYS A 567 -2.20 -3.75 -17.40
N THR A 568 -2.87 -4.06 -18.51
CA THR A 568 -2.23 -3.92 -19.82
C THR A 568 -2.13 -2.44 -20.18
N GLN A 569 -0.99 -1.99 -20.72
CA GLN A 569 -0.72 -0.62 -21.19
C GLN A 569 -1.84 0.04 -22.03
N LYS A 570 -2.67 -0.76 -22.73
CA LYS A 570 -3.87 -0.28 -23.45
C LYS A 570 -4.94 0.40 -22.56
N TYR A 571 -5.04 -0.04 -21.31
CA TYR A 571 -6.07 0.33 -20.34
C TYR A 571 -5.50 1.01 -19.09
N LEU A 572 -4.18 1.16 -19.00
CA LEU A 572 -3.51 1.82 -17.89
C LEU A 572 -3.94 3.30 -17.84
N CYS A 573 -4.46 3.70 -16.68
CA CYS A 573 -4.87 5.06 -16.40
C CYS A 573 -3.74 5.84 -15.71
N ASN A 574 -3.69 7.14 -15.95
CA ASN A 574 -2.69 8.04 -15.38
C ASN A 574 -3.39 9.07 -14.47
N PRO A 575 -3.37 8.88 -13.14
CA PRO A 575 -3.96 9.84 -12.21
C PRO A 575 -3.38 11.24 -12.36
N GLY A 576 -2.10 11.40 -12.71
CA GLY A 576 -1.45 12.70 -12.89
C GLY A 576 -2.08 13.56 -13.98
N GLU A 577 -2.66 12.95 -15.01
CA GLU A 577 -3.46 13.67 -16.01
C GLU A 577 -4.83 14.10 -15.46
N GLY A 578 -5.42 13.30 -14.57
CA GLY A 578 -6.65 13.62 -13.85
C GLY A 578 -6.46 14.78 -12.87
N HIS A 579 -5.33 14.79 -12.14
CA HIS A 579 -4.93 15.91 -11.29
C HIS A 579 -4.78 17.19 -12.12
N ALA A 580 -4.17 17.13 -13.32
CA ALA A 580 -4.08 18.28 -14.23
C ALA A 580 -5.46 18.81 -14.67
N ILE A 581 -6.41 17.92 -14.99
CA ILE A 581 -7.78 18.31 -15.39
C ILE A 581 -8.49 19.03 -14.23
N LEU A 582 -8.36 18.51 -13.01
CA LEU A 582 -9.00 19.08 -11.82
C LEU A 582 -8.35 20.40 -11.39
N SER A 583 -7.02 20.53 -11.47
CA SER A 583 -6.35 21.79 -11.18
C SER A 583 -6.75 22.88 -12.18
N LEU A 584 -6.78 22.57 -13.48
CA LEU A 584 -7.28 23.51 -14.52
C LEU A 584 -8.72 23.95 -14.24
N TYR A 585 -9.61 23.02 -13.88
CA TYR A 585 -11.02 23.31 -13.56
C TYR A 585 -11.20 24.18 -12.30
N LEU A 586 -10.38 23.98 -11.27
CA LEU A 586 -10.43 24.79 -10.05
C LEU A 586 -9.78 26.17 -10.26
N THR A 587 -8.63 26.25 -10.93
CA THR A 587 -8.03 27.53 -11.37
C THR A 587 -9.03 28.33 -12.21
N ALA A 588 -9.76 27.68 -13.11
CA ALA A 588 -10.82 28.28 -13.92
C ALA A 588 -11.97 28.93 -13.12
N ARG A 589 -12.17 28.53 -11.85
CA ARG A 589 -13.18 29.11 -10.94
C ARG A 589 -12.62 30.21 -10.02
N GLY A 590 -11.28 30.33 -9.93
CA GLY A 590 -10.53 31.43 -9.29
C GLY A 590 -11.17 32.06 -8.05
N PRO A 591 -11.70 33.29 -8.13
CA PRO A 591 -12.21 34.03 -6.98
C PRO A 591 -13.50 33.47 -6.35
N GLN A 592 -14.11 32.44 -6.95
CA GLN A 592 -15.32 31.77 -6.44
C GLN A 592 -15.02 30.50 -5.63
N LEU A 593 -13.74 30.15 -5.44
CA LEU A 593 -13.32 28.99 -4.65
C LEU A 593 -13.52 29.24 -3.15
N CYS A 594 -14.06 28.25 -2.43
CA CYS A 594 -14.04 28.25 -0.97
C CYS A 594 -12.71 27.70 -0.42
N ASP A 595 -12.44 27.88 0.88
CA ASP A 595 -11.20 27.39 1.52
C ASP A 595 -10.98 25.88 1.33
N GLU A 596 -12.05 25.10 1.16
CA GLU A 596 -11.96 23.68 0.83
C GLU A 596 -11.53 23.42 -0.62
N ASP A 597 -12.07 24.18 -1.58
CA ASP A 597 -11.70 24.08 -2.99
C ASP A 597 -10.25 24.55 -3.24
N VAL A 598 -9.77 25.54 -2.47
CA VAL A 598 -8.37 26.03 -2.51
C VAL A 598 -7.40 24.93 -2.04
N HIS A 599 -7.75 24.22 -0.97
CA HIS A 599 -7.02 23.03 -0.52
C HIS A 599 -7.04 21.89 -1.55
N GLU A 600 -8.19 21.61 -2.17
CA GLU A 600 -8.29 20.59 -3.23
C GLU A 600 -7.41 20.97 -4.44
N LEU A 601 -7.42 22.24 -4.87
CA LEU A 601 -6.56 22.75 -5.94
C LEU A 601 -5.06 22.58 -5.61
N ALA A 602 -4.61 23.01 -4.43
CA ALA A 602 -3.23 22.84 -3.99
C ALA A 602 -2.83 21.35 -3.91
N TYR A 603 -3.74 20.47 -3.46
CA TYR A 603 -3.56 19.03 -3.46
C TYR A 603 -3.39 18.45 -4.88
N HIS A 604 -4.19 18.90 -5.86
CA HIS A 604 -4.08 18.48 -7.26
C HIS A 604 -2.82 19.02 -7.94
N LEU A 605 -2.45 20.28 -7.73
CA LEU A 605 -1.27 20.91 -8.33
C LEU A 605 0.03 20.17 -7.95
N LEU A 606 0.18 19.74 -6.70
CA LEU A 606 1.33 18.94 -6.23
C LEU A 606 1.39 17.51 -6.83
N ARG A 607 0.32 17.05 -7.48
CA ARG A 607 0.15 15.67 -7.99
C ARG A 607 -0.13 15.60 -9.49
N MET A 608 -0.15 16.75 -10.15
CA MET A 608 -0.13 16.85 -11.60
C MET A 608 1.18 16.27 -12.13
N GLN A 609 1.11 15.45 -13.19
CA GLN A 609 2.33 15.04 -13.88
C GLN A 609 2.81 16.19 -14.76
N THR A 610 3.89 16.85 -14.34
CA THR A 610 4.49 17.97 -15.04
C THR A 610 5.76 17.58 -15.79
N PRO A 611 6.20 18.36 -16.79
CA PRO A 611 7.51 18.17 -17.43
C PRO A 611 8.66 18.37 -16.43
N SER A 612 9.85 17.83 -16.73
CA SER A 612 11.03 17.90 -15.86
C SER A 612 11.55 19.32 -15.58
N THR A 613 11.08 20.33 -16.32
CA THR A 613 11.34 21.75 -16.09
C THR A 613 10.53 22.33 -14.92
N TRP A 614 9.39 21.71 -14.57
CA TRP A 614 8.45 22.24 -13.59
C TRP A 614 8.89 21.96 -12.14
N LYS A 615 9.50 22.96 -11.51
CA LYS A 615 9.90 22.94 -10.09
C LYS A 615 8.80 23.48 -9.17
N TYR A 616 8.84 23.11 -7.88
CA TYR A 616 7.89 23.53 -6.83
C TYR A 616 7.52 25.03 -6.83
N HIS A 617 8.49 25.92 -7.07
CA HIS A 617 8.25 27.38 -7.11
C HIS A 617 7.25 27.82 -8.21
N HIS A 618 7.19 27.12 -9.35
CA HIS A 618 6.19 27.41 -10.39
C HIS A 618 4.77 27.07 -9.91
N THR A 619 4.64 26.07 -9.03
CA THR A 619 3.38 25.71 -8.37
C THR A 619 2.94 26.78 -7.37
N VAL A 620 3.88 27.42 -6.67
CA VAL A 620 3.61 28.60 -5.80
C VAL A 620 3.18 29.79 -6.66
N LEU A 621 3.91 30.07 -7.74
CA LEU A 621 3.58 31.13 -8.71
C LEU A 621 2.21 30.92 -9.35
N TRP A 622 1.82 29.69 -9.68
CA TRP A 622 0.48 29.37 -10.18
C TRP A 622 -0.60 29.86 -9.21
N LEU A 623 -0.49 29.52 -7.92
CA LEU A 623 -1.46 29.95 -6.91
C LEU A 623 -1.52 31.47 -6.77
N MET A 624 -0.36 32.14 -6.73
CA MET A 624 -0.29 33.61 -6.59
C MET A 624 -0.79 34.38 -7.82
N LEU A 625 -0.66 33.82 -9.04
CA LEU A 625 -1.02 34.48 -10.30
C LEU A 625 -2.44 34.16 -10.80
N SER A 626 -3.22 33.36 -10.06
CA SER A 626 -4.54 32.88 -10.49
C SER A 626 -5.73 33.56 -9.79
N ASP A 627 -5.52 34.68 -9.10
CA ASP A 627 -6.56 35.42 -8.34
C ASP A 627 -7.38 34.53 -7.36
N ILE A 628 -6.70 33.60 -6.69
CA ILE A 628 -7.29 32.64 -5.73
C ILE A 628 -7.27 33.24 -4.30
N PRO A 629 -8.35 33.13 -3.51
CA PRO A 629 -8.39 33.59 -2.12
C PRO A 629 -7.59 32.67 -1.18
N VAL A 630 -6.26 32.77 -1.20
CA VAL A 630 -5.35 31.93 -0.40
C VAL A 630 -5.27 32.36 1.08
N GLU A 631 -5.50 33.65 1.39
CA GLU A 631 -5.17 34.26 2.70
C GLU A 631 -5.77 33.53 3.92
N ASN A 632 -7.04 33.14 3.85
CA ASN A 632 -7.78 32.50 4.94
C ASN A 632 -7.84 30.95 4.83
N SER A 633 -7.24 30.38 3.78
CA SER A 633 -7.45 28.97 3.40
C SER A 633 -7.10 27.96 4.50
N LEU A 634 -6.22 28.32 5.45
CA LEU A 634 -5.79 27.46 6.56
C LEU A 634 -6.83 27.26 7.70
N ALA A 635 -8.01 27.90 7.63
CA ALA A 635 -8.90 28.04 8.78
C ALA A 635 -9.64 26.76 9.24
N ASP A 636 -9.97 25.81 8.35
CA ASP A 636 -10.86 24.69 8.70
C ASP A 636 -10.49 23.28 8.15
N LEU A 637 -10.38 22.35 9.10
CA LEU A 637 -10.86 20.95 9.08
C LEU A 637 -10.57 19.98 7.93
N LEU A 638 -9.67 20.31 7.01
CA LEU A 638 -9.25 19.40 5.95
C LEU A 638 -8.02 18.52 6.30
N PRO A 639 -7.83 17.38 5.60
CA PRO A 639 -6.75 16.46 5.90
C PRO A 639 -5.38 17.13 5.78
N ARG A 640 -4.59 17.11 6.87
CA ARG A 640 -3.26 17.74 6.93
C ARG A 640 -2.23 17.01 6.07
N ASP A 641 -2.26 17.26 4.76
CA ASP A 641 -1.10 17.06 3.90
C ASP A 641 -0.12 18.21 4.15
N GLU A 642 1.00 17.91 4.82
CA GLU A 642 2.01 18.91 5.17
C GLU A 642 2.60 19.61 3.94
N MET A 643 2.63 18.96 2.77
CA MET A 643 3.09 19.59 1.54
C MET A 643 2.07 20.57 0.97
N VAL A 644 0.77 20.31 1.12
CA VAL A 644 -0.30 21.24 0.75
C VAL A 644 -0.31 22.45 1.69
N LEU A 645 -0.22 22.21 3.01
CA LEU A 645 -0.15 23.28 4.00
C LEU A 645 1.11 24.14 3.82
N LYS A 646 2.25 23.52 3.46
CA LYS A 646 3.46 24.26 3.09
C LYS A 646 3.26 25.09 1.82
N LEU A 647 2.68 24.52 0.76
CA LEU A 647 2.41 25.23 -0.49
C LEU A 647 1.49 26.44 -0.28
N LEU A 648 0.45 26.30 0.54
CA LEU A 648 -0.47 27.41 0.86
C LEU A 648 0.22 28.52 1.69
N ARG A 649 1.07 28.15 2.66
CA ARG A 649 1.91 29.13 3.40
C ARG A 649 2.91 29.84 2.49
N ASP A 650 3.61 29.10 1.65
CA ASP A 650 4.57 29.65 0.68
C ASP A 650 3.87 30.58 -0.35
N ALA A 651 2.56 30.39 -0.58
CA ALA A 651 1.70 31.23 -1.41
C ALA A 651 0.97 32.36 -0.64
N GLY A 652 1.23 32.56 0.65
CA GLY A 652 0.74 33.70 1.44
C GLY A 652 -0.44 33.45 2.39
N ALA A 653 -0.84 32.21 2.66
CA ALA A 653 -1.86 31.90 3.65
C ALA A 653 -1.39 32.22 5.09
N LYS A 654 -2.22 32.93 5.88
CA LYS A 654 -1.91 33.36 7.25
C LYS A 654 -2.34 32.31 8.28
N ASN A 655 -1.60 32.13 9.38
CA ASN A 655 -2.11 31.37 10.51
C ASN A 655 -3.05 32.25 11.33
N PHE A 656 -4.10 31.65 11.90
CA PHE A 656 -5.00 32.36 12.82
C PHE A 656 -4.32 32.74 14.15
N ASP A 657 -3.22 32.08 14.50
CA ASP A 657 -2.42 32.36 15.69
C ASP A 657 -1.69 33.73 15.62
N ASP A 658 -1.57 34.33 14.42
CA ASP A 658 -0.90 35.61 14.18
C ASP A 658 -1.88 36.82 14.19
N LEU A 659 -3.16 36.61 14.56
CA LEU A 659 -4.23 37.63 14.49
C LEU A 659 -4.78 38.08 15.85
N GLU A 660 -4.25 37.59 16.98
CA GLU A 660 -4.65 38.05 18.33
C GLU A 660 -3.80 39.23 18.86
N ASP A 661 -2.77 39.69 18.12
CA ASP A 661 -1.82 40.72 18.55
C ASP A 661 -2.03 42.13 17.91
N GLU A 662 -3.00 42.33 17.00
CA GLU A 662 -3.27 43.63 16.33
C GLU A 662 -4.76 44.06 16.28
N GLU A 663 -5.38 44.27 17.45
CA GLU A 663 -6.59 45.12 17.69
C GLU A 663 -6.79 45.15 19.23
N ASP A 664 -6.86 46.26 19.99
CA ASP A 664 -7.06 47.68 19.68
C ASP A 664 -6.13 48.58 20.53
N VAL A 665 -5.62 49.65 19.93
CA VAL A 665 -5.09 50.82 20.67
C VAL A 665 -6.24 51.78 20.94
N LEU A 666 -6.75 51.80 22.17
CA LEU A 666 -7.66 52.85 22.65
C LEU A 666 -7.13 53.51 23.93
N ASP A 667 -6.99 54.82 23.84
CA ASP A 667 -6.37 55.73 24.81
C ASP A 667 -7.45 56.41 25.68
N GLU A 668 -7.54 56.07 26.97
CA GLU A 668 -8.29 56.83 27.97
C GLU A 668 -7.58 56.89 29.34
N GLY A 669 -6.89 58.00 29.59
CA GLY A 669 -7.23 58.91 30.71
C GLY A 669 -6.92 58.53 32.16
N ASP A 670 -5.83 59.11 32.68
CA ASP A 670 -5.59 59.62 34.05
C ASP A 670 -6.63 59.36 35.17
N ILE A 671 -6.20 58.67 36.25
CA ILE A 671 -6.58 59.02 37.64
C ILE A 671 -5.34 58.90 38.56
N GLU A 672 -5.09 59.95 39.34
CA GLU A 672 -4.01 60.08 40.34
C GLU A 672 -4.33 59.30 41.64
N ASP A 673 -3.32 58.79 42.38
CA ASP A 673 -2.92 59.37 43.69
C ASP A 673 -2.01 58.47 44.58
N HIS A 674 -0.96 59.12 45.11
CA HIS A 674 -0.39 59.03 46.47
C HIS A 674 0.00 57.66 47.13
N VAL A 675 1.31 57.42 47.40
CA VAL A 675 2.09 57.81 48.64
C VAL A 675 1.74 56.88 49.83
N ALA A 676 2.66 56.22 50.57
CA ALA A 676 3.92 56.72 51.15
C ALA A 676 4.87 55.62 51.70
N ASP A 677 6.00 56.07 52.27
CA ASP A 677 6.83 55.49 53.36
C ASP A 677 7.71 54.25 53.03
N ASP A 678 9.06 54.32 52.99
CA ASP A 678 10.06 54.54 54.09
C ASP A 678 10.46 53.20 54.78
N GLU A 679 11.68 52.95 55.29
CA GLU A 679 13.00 53.58 55.19
C GLU A 679 14.07 52.52 55.60
N ASP A 680 15.28 52.61 55.04
CA ASP A 680 16.60 52.43 55.70
C ASP A 680 17.15 51.15 56.41
N VAL A 681 18.45 50.97 56.10
CA VAL A 681 19.61 50.65 56.98
C VAL A 681 20.19 49.22 57.07
N ASP A 682 21.47 49.19 56.68
CA ASP A 682 22.56 48.22 56.78
C ASP A 682 22.94 47.84 58.24
N GLU A 683 23.42 46.61 58.47
CA GLU A 683 24.58 46.38 59.38
C GLU A 683 25.13 44.92 59.35
N THR A 684 26.32 44.79 58.76
CA THR A 684 27.49 43.99 59.25
C THR A 684 27.41 42.49 59.60
N ALA A 685 28.39 41.72 59.09
CA ALA A 685 28.77 40.38 59.57
C ALA A 685 29.54 40.44 60.91
N PRO A 686 29.79 39.28 61.59
CA PRO A 686 31.19 38.85 61.68
C PRO A 686 31.48 37.33 61.80
N THR A 687 32.45 36.87 60.98
CA THR A 687 33.65 36.04 61.30
C THR A 687 33.61 34.70 62.11
N THR A 688 34.29 33.71 61.49
CA THR A 688 35.40 32.84 62.02
C THR A 688 35.19 31.45 62.64
N THR A 689 36.23 30.62 62.41
CA THR A 689 36.56 29.25 62.88
C THR A 689 35.77 28.10 62.23
N GLY A 690 36.34 27.04 61.67
CA GLY A 690 37.76 26.70 61.35
C GLY A 690 38.26 25.43 62.05
N CYS A 691 38.59 24.37 61.29
CA CYS A 691 39.53 23.29 61.63
C CYS A 691 39.75 22.34 60.43
N ASP A 692 40.99 21.94 60.18
CA ASP A 692 41.41 20.87 59.25
C ASP A 692 41.16 19.46 59.83
N VAL A 693 41.25 18.42 58.98
CA VAL A 693 42.23 17.30 59.09
C VAL A 693 42.20 16.46 57.80
N SER A 694 43.37 15.94 57.40
CA SER A 694 43.69 15.22 56.16
C SER A 694 43.63 13.68 56.29
N ILE A 695 44.19 12.95 55.29
CA ILE A 695 44.49 11.48 55.19
C ILE A 695 43.41 10.70 54.37
N ARG A 696 43.71 9.80 53.41
CA ARG A 696 44.85 9.52 52.48
C ARG A 696 44.51 8.22 51.69
N ASP A 697 45.17 7.98 50.55
CA ASP A 697 45.45 6.65 49.93
C ASP A 697 44.22 5.76 49.51
N ASP A 698 44.22 4.84 48.54
CA ASP A 698 45.13 4.52 47.41
C ASP A 698 44.45 3.58 46.38
N LEU A 699 44.99 3.55 45.15
CA LEU A 699 45.16 2.41 44.21
C LEU A 699 44.00 1.54 43.62
N GLU A 700 44.04 1.49 42.27
CA GLU A 700 44.04 0.30 41.37
C GLU A 700 42.77 -0.39 40.80
N VAL A 701 42.85 -0.59 39.48
CA VAL A 701 42.09 -1.44 38.52
C VAL A 701 42.79 -2.84 38.48
N PRO A 702 42.41 -3.94 37.74
CA PRO A 702 41.64 -3.99 36.48
C PRO A 702 40.70 -5.23 36.24
N SER A 703 40.05 -5.24 35.05
CA SER A 703 39.83 -6.36 34.07
C SER A 703 39.53 -7.81 34.55
N GLU A 704 38.75 -8.67 33.87
CA GLU A 704 37.98 -8.63 32.60
C GLU A 704 37.07 -9.88 32.48
N GLU A 705 36.39 -10.04 31.33
CA GLU A 705 35.76 -11.26 30.79
C GLU A 705 34.46 -11.85 31.40
N VAL A 706 33.39 -11.77 30.59
CA VAL A 706 32.25 -12.71 30.52
C VAL A 706 31.97 -12.98 29.03
N PRO A 707 31.63 -14.22 28.59
CA PRO A 707 31.77 -14.62 27.19
C PRO A 707 30.52 -14.43 26.31
N LEU A 708 30.72 -14.52 24.99
CA LEU A 708 29.68 -14.52 23.95
C LEU A 708 28.99 -15.90 23.80
N ILE A 709 27.68 -15.99 24.03
CA ILE A 709 26.76 -16.87 23.27
C ILE A 709 25.34 -16.26 23.20
N SER A 710 24.72 -16.33 22.01
CA SER A 710 23.26 -16.21 21.75
C SER A 710 22.68 -14.78 21.74
N SER A 711 21.49 -14.48 21.20
CA SER A 711 20.44 -15.32 20.58
C SER A 711 19.46 -14.44 19.78
N GLY A 712 18.65 -15.05 18.92
CA GLY A 712 17.33 -14.51 18.61
C GLY A 712 16.24 -15.17 19.46
N SER A 713 15.58 -14.42 20.35
CA SER A 713 14.15 -14.56 20.74
C SER A 713 13.82 -13.78 22.02
N ARG A 714 12.66 -13.11 22.01
CA ARG A 714 12.05 -12.47 23.20
C ARG A 714 11.66 -13.50 24.26
N LEU A 715 12.00 -13.25 25.51
CA LEU A 715 11.18 -13.60 26.68
C LEU A 715 11.32 -12.53 27.77
N SER A 716 10.20 -12.15 28.38
CA SER A 716 10.13 -11.06 29.36
C SER A 716 10.42 -11.56 30.79
N LEU A 717 11.28 -10.87 31.53
CA LEU A 717 11.31 -10.91 32.99
C LEU A 717 11.62 -9.52 33.58
N ASN A 718 10.76 -9.06 34.49
CA ASN A 718 11.05 -7.93 35.36
C ASN A 718 12.06 -8.35 36.43
N VAL A 719 13.06 -7.51 36.72
CA VAL A 719 13.61 -7.36 38.08
C VAL A 719 13.88 -5.88 38.33
N GLU A 720 13.45 -5.41 39.49
CA GLU A 720 13.63 -4.05 39.98
C GLU A 720 15.06 -3.86 40.54
N ASN A 721 15.73 -2.73 40.29
CA ASN A 721 15.71 -1.60 41.24
C ASN A 721 16.78 -0.53 40.97
N GLY A 722 16.29 0.71 40.85
CA GLY A 722 16.86 1.91 41.47
C GLY A 722 18.31 2.32 41.17
N HIS A 723 18.46 3.53 40.61
CA HIS A 723 19.37 4.53 41.19
C HIS A 723 18.79 5.95 41.09
N LYS A 724 18.42 6.49 42.26
CA LYS A 724 18.39 7.91 42.68
C LYS A 724 18.02 8.98 41.63
N ARG A 725 16.81 9.52 41.77
CA ARG A 725 16.41 10.85 41.28
C ARG A 725 17.46 11.91 41.67
N SER A 726 18.13 12.49 40.67
CA SER A 726 18.75 13.81 40.83
C SER A 726 17.73 14.89 40.48
N ARG A 727 17.63 15.93 41.32
CA ARG A 727 16.70 17.04 41.12
C ARG A 727 17.17 17.90 39.93
N ARG A 728 16.46 17.88 38.80
CA ARG A 728 16.52 19.03 37.88
C ARG A 728 15.78 20.20 38.57
N ARG A 729 16.47 21.34 38.70
CA ARG A 729 15.84 22.61 39.07
C ARG A 729 14.83 22.99 37.97
N SER A 730 13.71 23.58 38.36
CA SER A 730 12.89 24.39 37.46
C SER A 730 13.73 25.55 36.95
N MET A 731 13.86 25.67 35.62
CA MET A 731 14.39 26.87 34.97
C MET A 731 13.24 27.80 34.60
N ASP A 732 13.54 29.09 34.61
CA ASP A 732 12.61 30.20 34.39
C ASP A 732 12.25 30.29 32.89
N PRO A 733 10.98 30.54 32.49
CA PRO A 733 10.59 30.55 31.07
C PRO A 733 11.11 31.73 30.23
N SER A 734 11.99 32.59 30.79
CA SER A 734 12.35 33.90 30.21
C SER A 734 13.76 33.99 29.61
N GLU A 735 14.57 32.92 29.64
CA GLU A 735 15.84 32.90 28.90
C GLU A 735 15.59 32.72 27.39
N LYS A 736 15.97 33.73 26.60
CA LYS A 736 16.04 33.67 25.13
C LYS A 736 16.63 32.33 24.68
N TYR A 737 16.01 31.71 23.68
CA TYR A 737 16.60 30.59 22.91
C TYR A 737 17.99 31.01 22.43
N ARG A 738 19.02 30.56 23.16
CA ARG A 738 20.41 30.63 22.74
C ARG A 738 20.67 29.42 21.86
N ASP A 739 21.20 29.62 20.67
CA ASP A 739 21.45 28.52 19.75
C ASP A 739 22.44 27.54 20.40
N PRO A 740 22.15 26.23 20.50
CA PRO A 740 23.08 25.24 21.05
C PRO A 740 24.47 25.29 20.41
N ILE A 741 24.57 25.80 19.17
CA ILE A 741 25.83 26.00 18.46
C ILE A 741 26.67 27.14 19.08
N GLU A 742 26.07 28.22 19.59
CA GLU A 742 26.80 29.34 20.22
C GLU A 742 27.48 28.92 21.54
N ASP A 743 26.81 28.11 22.36
CA ASP A 743 27.41 27.58 23.60
C ASP A 743 28.52 26.56 23.29
N LEU A 744 28.39 25.80 22.20
CA LEU A 744 29.43 24.88 21.71
C LEU A 744 30.66 25.64 21.19
N LEU A 745 30.46 26.77 20.48
CA LEU A 745 31.51 27.65 19.97
C LEU A 745 32.23 28.46 21.06
N THR A 746 31.65 28.63 22.24
CA THR A 746 32.26 29.35 23.38
C THR A 746 32.97 28.46 24.40
N SER A 747 32.73 27.14 24.40
CA SER A 747 33.44 26.13 25.21
C SER A 747 34.97 26.11 24.98
N SER A 748 35.81 25.55 25.86
CA SER A 748 37.26 25.48 25.58
C SER A 748 37.58 24.40 24.53
N ALA A 749 38.62 24.59 23.71
CA ALA A 749 39.04 23.56 22.73
C ALA A 749 39.42 22.21 23.39
N SER A 750 39.90 22.25 24.63
CA SER A 750 40.15 21.05 25.46
C SER A 750 38.89 20.31 25.88
N ASP A 751 37.73 20.97 25.97
CA ASP A 751 36.47 20.31 26.31
C ASP A 751 35.85 19.58 25.11
N LEU A 752 36.06 20.06 23.89
CA LEU A 752 35.51 19.46 22.66
C LEU A 752 36.08 18.06 22.36
N ASN A 753 37.38 17.86 22.64
CA ASN A 753 38.07 16.58 22.45
C ASN A 753 37.89 15.62 23.64
N ARG A 754 37.03 15.96 24.61
CA ARG A 754 36.79 15.11 25.78
C ARG A 754 35.96 13.89 25.37
N ALA A 755 36.57 12.72 25.49
CA ALA A 755 35.89 11.45 25.31
C ALA A 755 34.96 11.10 26.50
N ASP A 756 33.87 10.41 26.21
CA ASP A 756 32.96 9.82 27.18
C ASP A 756 33.48 8.48 27.75
N ALA A 757 32.63 7.75 28.48
CA ALA A 757 32.98 6.45 29.04
C ALA A 757 33.31 5.38 27.97
N HIS A 758 32.85 5.55 26.73
CA HIS A 758 33.04 4.65 25.59
C HIS A 758 34.15 5.13 24.63
N GLY A 759 34.84 6.23 24.93
CA GLY A 759 35.85 6.82 24.04
C GLY A 759 35.27 7.81 23.03
N LYS A 760 33.95 8.06 23.03
CA LYS A 760 33.28 8.90 22.04
C LYS A 760 33.40 10.37 22.39
N THR A 761 33.98 11.16 21.48
CA THR A 761 34.03 12.62 21.56
C THR A 761 32.72 13.25 21.08
N ILE A 762 32.54 14.56 21.25
CA ILE A 762 31.36 15.29 20.72
C ILE A 762 31.24 15.10 19.20
N LEU A 763 32.37 15.04 18.49
CA LEU A 763 32.41 14.79 17.05
C LEU A 763 31.84 13.40 16.68
N HIS A 764 32.16 12.34 17.44
CA HIS A 764 31.55 11.02 17.21
C HIS A 764 30.03 11.05 17.34
N THR A 765 29.49 11.73 18.36
CA THR A 765 28.04 11.84 18.57
C THR A 765 27.38 12.63 17.45
N ALA A 766 27.93 13.79 17.10
CA ALA A 766 27.42 14.62 16.00
C ALA A 766 27.46 13.88 14.65
N SER A 767 28.53 13.12 14.39
CA SER A 767 28.68 12.33 13.16
C SER A 767 27.77 11.10 13.10
N HIS A 768 27.50 10.45 14.24
CA HIS A 768 26.53 9.35 14.33
C HIS A 768 25.08 9.83 14.16
N GLU A 769 24.75 11.01 14.66
CA GLU A 769 23.42 11.63 14.55
C GLU A 769 23.16 12.27 13.18
N GLY A 770 24.21 12.59 12.40
CA GLY A 770 24.09 13.22 11.09
C GLY A 770 24.01 14.75 11.14
N ASN A 771 24.46 15.37 12.24
CA ASN A 771 24.33 16.81 12.49
C ASN A 771 25.40 17.63 11.74
N VAL A 772 25.28 17.73 10.41
CA VAL A 772 26.23 18.43 9.51
C VAL A 772 26.65 19.80 10.04
N ARG A 773 25.69 20.65 10.43
CA ARG A 773 25.97 22.00 10.97
C ARG A 773 26.90 22.00 12.20
N VAL A 774 26.76 21.01 13.08
CA VAL A 774 27.61 20.89 14.28
C VAL A 774 29.00 20.39 13.88
N VAL A 775 29.09 19.44 12.94
CA VAL A 775 30.36 18.94 12.40
C VAL A 775 31.13 20.05 11.69
N GLU A 776 30.47 20.83 10.81
CA GLU A 776 31.08 21.97 10.12
C GLU A 776 31.52 23.07 11.09
N ALA A 777 30.72 23.37 12.13
CA ALA A 777 31.10 24.32 13.17
C ALA A 777 32.32 23.85 14.00
N LEU A 778 32.41 22.55 14.31
CA LEU A 778 33.55 21.94 14.99
C LEU A 778 34.82 21.99 14.13
N ILE A 779 34.72 21.67 12.84
CA ILE A 779 35.84 21.73 11.87
C ILE A 779 36.30 23.19 11.69
N GLY A 780 35.38 24.10 11.38
CA GLY A 780 35.67 25.51 11.09
C GLY A 780 36.26 26.29 12.28
N ARG A 781 36.04 25.82 13.51
CA ARG A 781 36.64 26.38 14.72
C ARG A 781 38.14 26.11 14.84
N GLY A 782 38.60 24.96 14.36
CA GLY A 782 39.96 24.45 14.56
C GLY A 782 40.25 23.97 15.99
N GLY A 783 41.25 23.10 16.13
CA GLY A 783 41.68 22.53 17.41
C GLY A 783 40.86 21.32 17.90
N VAL A 784 39.84 20.91 17.14
CA VAL A 784 39.15 19.63 17.32
C VAL A 784 39.96 18.52 16.63
N ASP A 785 40.13 17.39 17.30
CA ASP A 785 40.68 16.18 16.68
C ASP A 785 39.61 15.57 15.76
N LEU A 786 39.97 15.33 14.50
CA LEU A 786 39.07 14.82 13.46
C LEU A 786 39.15 13.29 13.30
N GLU A 787 40.24 12.68 13.80
CA GLU A 787 40.45 11.23 13.78
C GLU A 787 40.53 10.59 15.19
N PRO A 788 39.78 11.04 16.21
CA PRO A 788 39.74 10.35 17.48
C PRO A 788 39.08 8.98 17.26
N VAL A 789 39.55 7.96 17.97
CA VAL A 789 38.98 6.61 17.93
C VAL A 789 38.26 6.31 19.23
N ASP A 790 37.07 5.69 19.13
CA ASP A 790 36.37 5.15 20.28
C ASP A 790 36.98 3.79 20.73
N ARG A 791 36.36 3.15 21.74
CA ARG A 791 36.83 1.83 22.23
C ARG A 791 36.72 0.69 21.22
N GLU A 792 35.90 0.83 20.18
CA GLU A 792 35.76 -0.14 19.09
C GLU A 792 36.76 0.18 17.95
N GLY A 793 37.56 1.25 18.09
CA GLY A 793 38.49 1.74 17.07
C GLY A 793 37.81 2.57 15.98
N GLN A 794 36.52 2.89 16.11
CA GLN A 794 35.74 3.60 15.11
C GLN A 794 36.05 5.10 15.18
N THR A 795 36.26 5.74 14.03
CA THR A 795 36.34 7.20 13.89
C THR A 795 34.96 7.82 13.67
N PRO A 796 34.80 9.15 13.80
CA PRO A 796 33.59 9.85 13.40
C PRO A 796 33.18 9.57 11.94
N LEU A 797 34.16 9.39 11.04
CA LEU A 797 33.92 9.02 9.65
C LEU A 797 33.27 7.63 9.53
N ASN A 798 33.79 6.62 10.24
CA ASN A 798 33.24 5.26 10.21
C ASN A 798 31.80 5.23 10.76
N LEU A 799 31.51 6.01 11.81
CA LEU A 799 30.15 6.15 12.34
C LEU A 799 29.19 6.84 11.35
N ALA A 800 29.61 7.94 10.72
CA ALA A 800 28.80 8.65 9.73
C ALA A 800 28.52 7.77 8.49
N ALA A 801 29.55 7.08 7.99
CA ALA A 801 29.46 6.22 6.83
C ALA A 801 28.58 4.99 7.07
N ARG A 802 28.60 4.41 8.28
CA ARG A 802 27.71 3.31 8.70
C ARG A 802 26.24 3.72 8.73
N GLN A 803 25.95 4.97 9.06
CA GLN A 803 24.58 5.50 9.16
C GLN A 803 24.07 6.18 7.87
N GLY A 804 24.92 6.37 6.85
CA GLY A 804 24.53 6.94 5.56
C GLY A 804 24.54 8.48 5.50
N HIS A 805 25.24 9.15 6.42
CA HIS A 805 25.21 10.61 6.54
C HIS A 805 26.20 11.29 5.57
N GLU A 806 25.87 11.32 4.28
CA GLU A 806 26.68 11.90 3.19
C GLU A 806 27.28 13.27 3.54
N GLY A 807 26.46 14.26 3.92
CA GLY A 807 26.95 15.62 4.22
C GLY A 807 27.95 15.69 5.39
N VAL A 808 27.88 14.76 6.35
CA VAL A 808 28.90 14.64 7.41
C VAL A 808 30.17 14.00 6.87
N VAL A 809 30.03 12.93 6.08
CA VAL A 809 31.15 12.23 5.43
C VAL A 809 31.93 13.20 4.55
N GLU A 810 31.25 13.98 3.71
CA GLU A 810 31.88 14.94 2.82
C GLU A 810 32.55 16.09 3.59
N ALA A 811 31.91 16.61 4.65
CA ALA A 811 32.52 17.64 5.51
C ALA A 811 33.82 17.14 6.18
N LEU A 812 33.84 15.89 6.68
CA LEU A 812 35.04 15.27 7.26
C LEU A 812 36.12 15.03 6.21
N LEU A 813 35.78 14.48 5.03
CA LEU A 813 36.73 14.21 3.95
C LEU A 813 37.37 15.49 3.40
N ARG A 814 36.59 16.56 3.22
CA ARG A 814 37.12 17.90 2.87
C ARG A 814 38.12 18.43 3.90
N ALA A 815 37.96 18.06 5.17
CA ALA A 815 38.87 18.43 6.25
C ALA A 815 40.14 17.56 6.31
N GLY A 816 40.27 16.55 5.43
CA GLY A 816 41.51 15.78 5.23
C GLY A 816 41.66 14.53 6.11
N VAL A 817 40.55 13.98 6.64
CA VAL A 817 40.59 12.69 7.36
C VAL A 817 40.93 11.53 6.41
N ASN A 818 41.54 10.47 6.95
CA ASN A 818 41.88 9.27 6.22
C ASN A 818 40.63 8.41 5.90
N PRO A 819 40.25 8.22 4.62
CA PRO A 819 39.10 7.39 4.25
C PRO A 819 39.31 5.88 4.51
N ASP A 820 40.57 5.44 4.61
CA ASP A 820 40.96 4.04 4.80
C ASP A 820 41.16 3.67 6.29
N HIS A 821 40.73 4.50 7.24
CA HIS A 821 40.82 4.15 8.66
C HIS A 821 39.95 2.93 8.96
N ALA A 822 40.59 1.85 9.41
CA ALA A 822 39.95 0.60 9.79
C ALA A 822 39.77 0.54 11.31
N ASP A 823 38.59 0.13 11.76
CA ASP A 823 38.31 -0.08 13.19
C ASP A 823 38.95 -1.37 13.75
N GLY A 824 38.66 -1.70 15.01
CA GLY A 824 39.23 -2.87 15.69
C GLY A 824 38.95 -4.22 14.98
N GLU A 825 37.87 -4.29 14.20
CA GLU A 825 37.47 -5.47 13.41
C GLU A 825 37.92 -5.36 11.93
N GLY A 826 38.70 -4.33 11.58
CA GLY A 826 39.17 -4.09 10.22
C GLY A 826 38.12 -3.48 9.29
N TRP A 827 37.04 -2.87 9.80
CA TRP A 827 36.03 -2.21 8.97
C TRP A 827 36.43 -0.78 8.64
N THR A 828 36.53 -0.48 7.34
CA THR A 828 36.67 0.89 6.83
C THR A 828 35.30 1.57 6.69
N ALA A 829 35.30 2.91 6.57
CA ALA A 829 34.12 3.68 6.19
C ALA A 829 33.47 3.14 4.89
N LEU A 830 34.29 2.85 3.87
CA LEU A 830 33.82 2.34 2.57
C LEU A 830 33.08 1.02 2.70
N ARG A 831 33.61 0.06 3.45
CA ARG A 831 32.96 -1.24 3.70
C ARG A 831 31.68 -1.09 4.52
N SER A 832 31.68 -0.21 5.51
CA SER A 832 30.51 0.08 6.37
C SER A 832 29.36 0.67 5.55
N ALA A 833 29.65 1.63 4.67
CA ALA A 833 28.69 2.19 3.74
C ALA A 833 28.20 1.17 2.71
N SER A 834 29.11 0.33 2.21
CA SER A 834 28.80 -0.72 1.22
C SER A 834 27.89 -1.82 1.78
N TRP A 835 28.05 -2.17 3.07
CA TRP A 835 27.11 -3.06 3.77
C TRP A 835 25.75 -2.41 4.01
N GLY A 836 25.74 -1.10 4.30
CA GLY A 836 24.53 -0.31 4.53
C GLY A 836 23.70 -0.03 3.27
N GLY A 837 24.34 -0.04 2.09
CA GLY A 837 23.71 0.32 0.81
C GLY A 837 23.71 1.82 0.51
N HIS A 838 24.58 2.58 1.18
CA HIS A 838 24.60 4.05 1.10
C HIS A 838 25.40 4.54 -0.12
N TYR A 839 24.76 4.57 -1.29
CA TYR A 839 25.39 4.88 -2.59
C TYR A 839 26.19 6.19 -2.58
N GLU A 840 25.60 7.28 -2.12
CA GLU A 840 26.19 8.64 -2.15
C GLU A 840 27.43 8.75 -1.24
N VAL A 841 27.41 8.00 -0.12
CA VAL A 841 28.55 7.86 0.79
C VAL A 841 29.67 7.05 0.15
N VAL A 842 29.34 5.95 -0.54
CA VAL A 842 30.33 5.13 -1.28
C VAL A 842 30.96 5.95 -2.42
N GLU A 843 30.16 6.68 -3.20
CA GLU A 843 30.64 7.56 -4.27
C GLU A 843 31.58 8.64 -3.71
N SER A 844 31.19 9.30 -2.62
CA SER A 844 32.01 10.29 -1.94
C SER A 844 33.33 9.70 -1.46
N LEU A 845 33.32 8.56 -0.77
CA LEU A 845 34.55 7.93 -0.26
C LEU A 845 35.51 7.55 -1.41
N LEU A 846 34.99 6.99 -2.51
CA LEU A 846 35.81 6.66 -3.69
C LEU A 846 36.36 7.92 -4.38
N ARG A 847 35.54 8.97 -4.53
CA ARG A 847 35.95 10.29 -5.08
C ARG A 847 37.07 10.93 -4.26
N TRP A 848 37.07 10.75 -2.94
CA TRP A 848 38.11 11.22 -2.02
C TRP A 848 39.27 10.21 -1.81
N GLY A 849 39.34 9.15 -2.61
CA GLY A 849 40.51 8.26 -2.70
C GLY A 849 40.51 7.04 -1.77
N ALA A 850 39.36 6.64 -1.22
CA ALA A 850 39.23 5.38 -0.49
C ALA A 850 39.66 4.17 -1.36
N ARG A 851 40.41 3.24 -0.78
CA ARG A 851 40.91 2.06 -1.49
C ARG A 851 39.81 1.02 -1.64
N VAL A 852 39.32 0.86 -2.88
CA VAL A 852 38.22 -0.04 -3.25
C VAL A 852 38.41 -1.49 -2.76
N ASP A 853 39.62 -2.04 -2.89
CA ASP A 853 39.99 -3.39 -2.46
C ASP A 853 40.69 -3.45 -1.08
N TYR A 854 40.47 -2.45 -0.23
CA TYR A 854 40.81 -2.57 1.19
C TYR A 854 40.02 -3.73 1.79
N ALA A 855 40.71 -4.60 2.53
CA ALA A 855 40.15 -5.82 3.08
C ALA A 855 40.57 -5.98 4.55
N ASP A 856 39.70 -6.59 5.35
CA ASP A 856 39.96 -6.89 6.77
C ASP A 856 40.95 -8.06 6.95
N ALA A 857 41.19 -8.46 8.20
CA ALA A 857 41.99 -9.63 8.53
C ALA A 857 41.47 -10.93 7.87
N ASP A 858 40.16 -10.99 7.59
CA ASP A 858 39.48 -12.07 6.88
C ASP A 858 39.46 -11.90 5.35
N ARG A 859 40.18 -10.92 4.80
CA ARG A 859 40.24 -10.55 3.37
C ARG A 859 38.89 -10.15 2.75
N ARG A 860 37.90 -9.77 3.56
CA ARG A 860 36.56 -9.36 3.09
C ARG A 860 36.59 -7.91 2.60
N THR A 861 36.26 -7.69 1.33
CA THR A 861 36.22 -6.38 0.67
C THR A 861 34.87 -5.67 0.79
N ALA A 862 34.85 -4.38 0.41
CA ALA A 862 33.63 -3.61 0.21
C ALA A 862 32.68 -4.24 -0.84
N LEU A 863 33.21 -4.72 -1.97
CA LEU A 863 32.42 -5.37 -3.03
C LEU A 863 31.68 -6.61 -2.51
N ARG A 864 32.36 -7.46 -1.72
CA ARG A 864 31.74 -8.63 -1.09
C ARG A 864 30.68 -8.24 -0.05
N ALA A 865 30.86 -7.11 0.63
CA ALA A 865 29.86 -6.59 1.59
C ALA A 865 28.60 -6.08 0.87
N ALA A 866 28.73 -5.34 -0.23
CA ALA A 866 27.60 -4.89 -1.05
C ALA A 866 26.86 -6.07 -1.70
N ALA A 867 27.60 -7.06 -2.23
CA ALA A 867 27.04 -8.28 -2.80
C ALA A 867 26.28 -9.15 -1.79
N TRP A 868 26.70 -9.15 -0.51
CA TRP A 868 25.99 -9.81 0.58
C TRP A 868 24.76 -9.00 1.06
N GLY A 869 24.82 -7.66 0.99
CA GLY A 869 23.73 -6.77 1.38
C GLY A 869 22.58 -6.68 0.37
N GLY A 870 22.82 -7.05 -0.89
CA GLY A 870 21.83 -6.97 -1.96
C GLY A 870 21.75 -5.59 -2.63
N HIS A 871 22.84 -4.82 -2.61
CA HIS A 871 22.87 -3.43 -3.06
C HIS A 871 23.42 -3.31 -4.48
N ASP A 872 22.56 -3.51 -5.49
CA ASP A 872 22.93 -3.53 -6.92
C ASP A 872 23.75 -2.30 -7.34
N GLU A 873 23.26 -1.09 -7.06
CA GLU A 873 23.88 0.19 -7.46
C GLU A 873 25.28 0.38 -6.84
N VAL A 874 25.46 -0.07 -5.59
CA VAL A 874 26.76 -0.03 -4.90
C VAL A 874 27.74 -1.04 -5.48
N VAL A 875 27.26 -2.23 -5.87
CA VAL A 875 28.10 -3.22 -6.59
C VAL A 875 28.57 -2.65 -7.91
N GLN A 876 27.68 -2.01 -8.68
CA GLN A 876 28.02 -1.39 -9.97
C GLN A 876 29.11 -0.32 -9.78
N LEU A 877 28.88 0.63 -8.86
CA LEU A 877 29.83 1.70 -8.54
C LEU A 877 31.21 1.19 -8.09
N LEU A 878 31.27 0.14 -7.27
CA LEU A 878 32.54 -0.45 -6.81
C LEU A 878 33.31 -1.14 -7.95
N VAL A 879 32.62 -1.84 -8.85
CA VAL A 879 33.24 -2.48 -10.03
C VAL A 879 33.71 -1.43 -11.03
N GLU A 880 32.93 -0.37 -11.26
CA GLU A 880 33.32 0.77 -12.10
C GLU A 880 34.51 1.55 -11.52
N ALA A 881 34.61 1.63 -10.20
CA ALA A 881 35.78 2.15 -9.48
C ALA A 881 36.99 1.18 -9.45
N GLY A 882 36.89 0.01 -10.10
CA GLY A 882 38.00 -0.91 -10.32
C GLY A 882 38.18 -2.01 -9.28
N ALA A 883 37.13 -2.36 -8.51
CA ALA A 883 37.19 -3.48 -7.55
C ALA A 883 37.57 -4.82 -8.22
N GLU A 884 38.43 -5.61 -7.55
CA GLU A 884 38.78 -6.96 -7.98
C GLU A 884 37.60 -7.93 -7.79
N VAL A 885 36.78 -8.10 -8.83
CA VAL A 885 35.56 -8.96 -8.87
C VAL A 885 35.76 -10.37 -8.31
N ASN A 886 36.92 -10.98 -8.58
CA ASN A 886 37.27 -12.35 -8.20
C ASN A 886 38.07 -12.45 -6.89
N ARG A 887 38.14 -11.39 -6.09
CA ARG A 887 38.86 -11.38 -4.82
C ARG A 887 38.10 -12.18 -3.77
N ALA A 888 38.73 -13.25 -3.29
CA ALA A 888 38.17 -14.17 -2.30
C ALA A 888 38.56 -13.78 -0.87
N ASP A 889 37.63 -14.03 0.07
CA ASP A 889 37.91 -13.95 1.51
C ASP A 889 38.78 -15.12 2.01
N ASN A 890 39.13 -15.14 3.29
CA ASN A 890 39.91 -16.22 3.92
C ASN A 890 39.22 -17.60 3.90
N GLU A 891 37.95 -17.69 3.48
CA GLU A 891 37.16 -18.92 3.33
C GLU A 891 36.94 -19.25 1.84
N GLY A 892 37.69 -18.60 0.93
CA GLY A 892 37.59 -18.81 -0.52
C GLY A 892 36.35 -18.17 -1.18
N ARG A 893 35.55 -17.36 -0.47
CA ARG A 893 34.29 -16.83 -1.03
C ARG A 893 34.50 -15.49 -1.72
N THR A 894 34.14 -15.44 -3.00
CA THR A 894 34.08 -14.22 -3.81
C THR A 894 32.75 -13.46 -3.62
N ALA A 895 32.66 -12.25 -4.18
CA ALA A 895 31.41 -11.50 -4.24
C ALA A 895 30.29 -12.26 -4.97
N LEU A 896 30.62 -13.07 -6.00
CA LEU A 896 29.66 -13.91 -6.72
C LEU A 896 29.06 -14.99 -5.80
N ILE A 897 29.89 -15.65 -4.99
CA ILE A 897 29.44 -16.67 -4.03
C ILE A 897 28.56 -16.03 -2.94
N ALA A 898 28.91 -14.82 -2.47
CA ALA A 898 28.09 -14.06 -1.52
C ALA A 898 26.71 -13.68 -2.09
N ALA A 899 26.65 -13.16 -3.31
CA ALA A 899 25.39 -12.82 -3.99
C ALA A 899 24.52 -14.06 -4.25
N ALA A 900 25.14 -15.18 -4.65
CA ALA A 900 24.46 -16.45 -4.87
C ALA A 900 23.91 -17.08 -3.57
N TYR A 901 24.65 -16.98 -2.46
CA TYR A 901 24.21 -17.41 -1.11
C TYR A 901 22.97 -16.64 -0.64
N MET A 902 22.89 -15.35 -0.94
CA MET A 902 21.80 -14.46 -0.50
C MET A 902 20.62 -14.38 -1.49
N GLY A 903 20.76 -14.97 -2.69
CA GLY A 903 19.70 -15.03 -3.70
C GLY A 903 19.55 -13.79 -4.59
N HIS A 904 20.59 -12.96 -4.71
CA HIS A 904 20.57 -11.71 -5.48
C HIS A 904 20.91 -11.93 -6.96
N ALA A 905 19.89 -12.20 -7.77
CA ALA A 905 20.05 -12.55 -9.18
C ALA A 905 20.63 -11.43 -10.05
N GLU A 906 20.23 -10.19 -9.79
CA GLU A 906 20.66 -8.98 -10.50
C GLU A 906 22.17 -8.74 -10.30
N ILE A 907 22.66 -8.82 -9.05
CA ILE A 907 24.09 -8.82 -8.71
C ILE A 907 24.83 -9.97 -9.39
N VAL A 908 24.28 -11.19 -9.38
CA VAL A 908 24.90 -12.36 -10.04
C VAL A 908 25.02 -12.13 -11.55
N GLU A 909 24.00 -11.57 -12.21
CA GLU A 909 24.06 -11.21 -13.64
C GLU A 909 25.17 -10.18 -13.92
N TYR A 910 25.20 -9.09 -13.16
CA TYR A 910 26.19 -8.01 -13.34
C TYR A 910 27.63 -8.44 -13.06
N LEU A 911 27.88 -9.23 -12.00
CA LEU A 911 29.22 -9.76 -11.70
C LEU A 911 29.71 -10.70 -12.81
N LEU A 912 28.83 -11.54 -13.37
CA LEU A 912 29.17 -12.44 -14.48
C LEU A 912 29.43 -11.69 -15.79
N ASP A 913 28.75 -10.57 -16.03
CA ASP A 913 29.07 -9.66 -17.15
C ASP A 913 30.43 -8.97 -16.97
N ASN A 914 30.84 -8.73 -15.72
CA ASN A 914 32.14 -8.17 -15.35
C ASN A 914 33.20 -9.24 -15.01
N GLN A 915 33.17 -10.37 -15.72
CA GLN A 915 34.21 -11.41 -15.68
C GLN A 915 34.40 -12.13 -14.32
N ALA A 916 33.35 -12.23 -13.49
CA ALA A 916 33.37 -13.13 -12.35
C ALA A 916 33.55 -14.60 -12.79
N ASP A 917 34.43 -15.33 -12.10
CA ASP A 917 34.63 -16.76 -12.34
C ASP A 917 33.45 -17.56 -11.79
N ILE A 918 32.58 -17.96 -12.71
CA ILE A 918 31.35 -18.72 -12.45
C ILE A 918 31.60 -20.07 -11.76
N ASN A 919 32.80 -20.64 -11.90
CA ASN A 919 33.17 -21.92 -11.30
C ASN A 919 34.22 -21.76 -10.19
N HIS A 920 34.39 -20.57 -9.61
CA HIS A 920 35.24 -20.39 -8.44
C HIS A 920 34.76 -21.28 -7.29
N GLU A 921 35.71 -21.96 -6.63
CA GLU A 921 35.47 -22.88 -5.53
C GLU A 921 35.83 -22.19 -4.20
N ASP A 922 34.92 -22.24 -3.22
CA ASP A 922 35.23 -21.83 -1.84
C ASP A 922 36.13 -22.86 -1.13
N ASP A 923 36.48 -22.61 0.13
CA ASP A 923 37.30 -23.52 0.93
C ASP A 923 36.62 -24.86 1.26
N ASP A 924 35.35 -25.08 0.94
CA ASP A 924 34.70 -26.40 1.00
C ASP A 924 34.61 -27.06 -0.40
N GLY A 925 35.14 -26.42 -1.44
CA GLY A 925 35.03 -26.87 -2.84
C GLY A 925 33.69 -26.51 -3.48
N ARG A 926 32.89 -25.62 -2.89
CA ARG A 926 31.56 -25.26 -3.40
C ARG A 926 31.68 -24.08 -4.37
N THR A 927 30.98 -24.20 -5.49
CA THR A 927 30.75 -23.11 -6.43
C THR A 927 29.50 -22.30 -6.09
N ALA A 928 29.36 -21.11 -6.69
CA ALA A 928 28.15 -20.30 -6.60
C ALA A 928 26.86 -21.08 -6.93
N LEU A 929 26.93 -22.06 -7.87
CA LEU A 929 25.79 -22.92 -8.20
C LEU A 929 25.42 -23.89 -7.07
N SER A 930 26.40 -24.57 -6.46
CA SER A 930 26.13 -25.46 -5.32
C SER A 930 25.65 -24.71 -4.10
N VAL A 931 26.13 -23.49 -3.87
CA VAL A 931 25.68 -22.64 -2.76
C VAL A 931 24.25 -22.14 -2.98
N ALA A 932 23.92 -21.66 -4.19
CA ALA A 932 22.54 -21.30 -4.55
C ALA A 932 21.57 -22.51 -4.51
N ALA A 933 22.07 -23.72 -4.74
CA ALA A 933 21.30 -24.96 -4.65
C ALA A 933 21.12 -25.49 -3.21
N LEU A 934 21.93 -25.05 -2.25
CA LEU A 934 21.80 -25.35 -0.82
C LEU A 934 20.86 -24.39 -0.10
N CYS A 935 20.97 -23.11 -0.43
CA CYS A 935 20.48 -22.05 0.45
C CYS A 935 19.10 -21.51 0.08
N VAL A 936 18.13 -22.35 -0.33
CA VAL A 936 16.82 -21.86 -0.84
C VAL A 936 15.70 -21.86 0.23
N PRO A 937 15.47 -20.74 0.94
CA PRO A 937 14.16 -20.47 1.52
C PRO A 937 13.16 -20.07 0.42
N ALA A 938 11.87 -20.04 0.78
CA ALA A 938 10.73 -19.84 -0.12
C ALA A 938 10.58 -18.42 -0.76
N ASN A 939 11.64 -17.92 -1.41
CA ASN A 939 11.70 -16.69 -2.19
C ASN A 939 12.05 -17.01 -3.66
N GLU A 940 11.41 -16.32 -4.62
CA GLU A 940 11.54 -16.58 -6.06
C GLU A 940 12.96 -16.28 -6.64
N GLY A 941 13.80 -15.53 -5.92
CA GLY A 941 15.12 -15.09 -6.39
C GLY A 941 16.14 -16.20 -6.60
N TYR A 942 16.16 -17.24 -5.75
CA TYR A 942 17.15 -18.33 -5.85
C TYR A 942 16.98 -19.15 -7.13
N THR A 943 15.73 -19.42 -7.53
CA THR A 943 15.43 -20.08 -8.81
C THR A 943 15.95 -19.25 -9.99
N LYS A 944 15.88 -17.92 -9.91
CA LYS A 944 16.48 -17.02 -10.92
C LYS A 944 18.02 -17.08 -10.88
N VAL A 945 18.66 -17.04 -9.71
CA VAL A 945 20.13 -17.22 -9.58
C VAL A 945 20.60 -18.52 -10.21
N VAL A 946 20.00 -19.66 -9.85
CA VAL A 946 20.33 -20.98 -10.43
C VAL A 946 20.12 -20.96 -11.95
N GLN A 947 18.98 -20.45 -12.42
CA GLN A 947 18.68 -20.36 -13.85
C GLN A 947 19.69 -19.49 -14.62
N THR A 948 20.13 -18.37 -14.04
CA THR A 948 21.16 -17.49 -14.61
C THR A 948 22.52 -18.18 -14.66
N LEU A 949 22.96 -18.80 -13.56
CA LEU A 949 24.24 -19.55 -13.51
C LEU A 949 24.27 -20.68 -14.56
N LEU A 950 23.18 -21.45 -14.68
CA LEU A 950 23.04 -22.49 -15.68
C LEU A 950 23.05 -21.93 -17.12
N ASN A 951 22.36 -20.81 -17.37
CA ASN A 951 22.39 -20.12 -18.67
C ASN A 951 23.78 -19.61 -19.05
N ARG A 952 24.56 -19.15 -18.06
CA ARG A 952 25.96 -18.72 -18.22
C ARG A 952 26.96 -19.90 -18.21
N ARG A 953 26.47 -21.14 -18.28
CA ARG A 953 27.25 -22.40 -18.38
C ARG A 953 28.10 -22.71 -17.14
N ALA A 954 27.56 -22.47 -15.95
CA ALA A 954 28.10 -23.04 -14.72
C ALA A 954 28.20 -24.58 -14.82
N LYS A 955 29.24 -25.17 -14.22
CA LYS A 955 29.46 -26.62 -14.22
C LYS A 955 28.40 -27.31 -13.33
N VAL A 956 27.40 -27.89 -13.97
CA VAL A 956 26.21 -28.50 -13.31
C VAL A 956 26.60 -29.59 -12.31
N ASP A 957 27.49 -30.51 -12.73
CA ASP A 957 28.00 -31.61 -11.90
C ASP A 957 29.36 -31.24 -11.26
N HIS A 958 29.50 -30.00 -10.77
CA HIS A 958 30.61 -29.68 -9.90
C HIS A 958 30.47 -30.45 -8.58
N GLN A 959 31.59 -30.96 -8.05
CA GLN A 959 31.62 -31.78 -6.84
C GLN A 959 32.44 -31.08 -5.78
N ASP A 960 31.84 -30.85 -4.61
CA ASP A 960 32.54 -30.28 -3.46
C ASP A 960 33.54 -31.25 -2.81
N ARG A 961 34.14 -30.84 -1.69
CA ARG A 961 35.09 -31.69 -0.94
C ARG A 961 34.49 -32.98 -0.39
N ASP A 962 33.17 -33.14 -0.29
CA ASP A 962 32.51 -34.40 0.09
C ASP A 962 32.00 -35.21 -1.12
N GLY A 963 32.17 -34.67 -2.33
CA GLY A 963 31.70 -35.27 -3.59
C GLY A 963 30.22 -34.97 -3.88
N MET A 964 29.62 -34.00 -3.17
CA MET A 964 28.23 -33.60 -3.38
C MET A 964 28.13 -32.69 -4.62
N THR A 965 27.13 -32.95 -5.46
CA THR A 965 26.76 -32.08 -6.58
C THR A 965 25.64 -31.12 -6.18
N PRO A 966 25.44 -29.99 -6.91
CA PRO A 966 24.27 -29.13 -6.74
C PRO A 966 22.93 -29.89 -6.69
N LEU A 967 22.78 -30.97 -7.47
CA LEU A 967 21.58 -31.79 -7.47
C LEU A 967 21.41 -32.60 -6.18
N LEU A 968 22.50 -33.23 -5.69
CA LEU A 968 22.53 -33.93 -4.40
C LEU A 968 22.13 -33.00 -3.24
N VAL A 969 22.64 -31.78 -3.24
CA VAL A 969 22.39 -30.78 -2.20
C VAL A 969 20.96 -30.23 -2.28
N ALA A 970 20.48 -29.87 -3.47
CA ALA A 970 19.09 -29.46 -3.68
C ALA A 970 18.08 -30.57 -3.32
N ALA A 971 18.44 -31.83 -3.58
CA ALA A 971 17.60 -32.97 -3.21
C ALA A 971 17.58 -33.26 -1.71
N PHE A 972 18.68 -32.98 -1.01
CA PHE A 972 18.76 -33.08 0.45
C PHE A 972 17.86 -32.05 1.17
N GLU A 973 17.82 -30.81 0.68
CA GLU A 973 16.97 -29.73 1.25
C GLU A 973 15.54 -29.69 0.66
N GLY A 974 15.22 -30.57 -0.29
CA GLY A 974 13.86 -30.71 -0.84
C GLY A 974 13.47 -29.66 -1.89
N HIS A 975 14.44 -29.04 -2.57
CA HIS A 975 14.20 -27.94 -3.50
C HIS A 975 13.80 -28.45 -4.89
N ARG A 976 12.54 -28.88 -5.04
CA ARG A 976 12.01 -29.52 -6.27
C ARG A 976 12.25 -28.70 -7.55
N GLU A 977 11.97 -27.39 -7.54
CA GLU A 977 12.14 -26.54 -8.72
C GLU A 977 13.61 -26.44 -9.16
N VAL A 978 14.55 -26.37 -8.19
CA VAL A 978 15.99 -26.36 -8.45
C VAL A 978 16.45 -27.72 -8.98
N CYS A 979 15.98 -28.83 -8.40
CA CYS A 979 16.23 -30.17 -8.93
C CYS A 979 15.76 -30.30 -10.38
N GLU A 980 14.56 -29.82 -10.70
CA GLU A 980 14.02 -29.88 -12.06
C GLU A 980 14.83 -29.03 -13.05
N LEU A 981 15.29 -27.85 -12.64
CA LEU A 981 16.19 -27.03 -13.45
C LEU A 981 17.55 -27.72 -13.69
N LEU A 982 18.18 -28.27 -12.65
CA LEU A 982 19.46 -28.97 -12.78
C LEU A 982 19.36 -30.17 -13.73
N LEU A 983 18.31 -30.98 -13.60
CA LEU A 983 18.03 -32.13 -14.48
C LEU A 983 17.80 -31.70 -15.94
N ARG A 984 17.05 -30.61 -16.18
CA ARG A 984 16.86 -30.04 -17.52
C ARG A 984 18.18 -29.58 -18.17
N TYR A 985 19.17 -29.18 -17.37
CA TYR A 985 20.52 -28.82 -17.82
C TYR A 985 21.50 -30.01 -17.82
N ARG A 986 20.98 -31.25 -17.76
CA ARG A 986 21.72 -32.53 -17.82
C ARG A 986 22.62 -32.80 -16.61
N ALA A 987 22.20 -32.42 -15.41
CA ALA A 987 22.79 -32.96 -14.18
C ALA A 987 22.73 -34.49 -14.17
N ASP A 988 23.77 -35.14 -13.67
CA ASP A 988 23.80 -36.58 -13.47
C ASP A 988 22.91 -36.97 -12.27
N VAL A 989 21.79 -37.64 -12.58
CA VAL A 989 20.78 -38.03 -11.59
C VAL A 989 21.26 -39.15 -10.65
N ASP A 990 22.21 -39.97 -11.12
CA ASP A 990 22.73 -41.14 -10.41
C ASP A 990 24.13 -40.90 -9.83
N HIS A 991 24.68 -39.68 -9.95
CA HIS A 991 25.93 -39.33 -9.31
C HIS A 991 25.85 -39.54 -7.79
N ALA A 992 26.88 -40.18 -7.25
CA ALA A 992 26.96 -40.57 -5.85
C ALA A 992 28.15 -39.88 -5.16
N ASP A 993 27.92 -39.39 -3.95
CA ASP A 993 28.96 -38.76 -3.13
C ASP A 993 30.02 -39.76 -2.64
N LYS A 994 31.00 -39.29 -1.85
CA LYS A 994 32.03 -40.17 -1.25
C LYS A 994 31.48 -41.28 -0.36
N ASN A 995 30.25 -41.15 0.15
CA ASN A 995 29.55 -42.13 0.95
C ASN A 995 28.56 -42.98 0.11
N GLN A 996 28.64 -42.93 -1.23
CA GLN A 996 27.75 -43.62 -2.17
C GLN A 996 26.27 -43.21 -2.06
N ARG A 997 25.98 -42.00 -1.56
CA ARG A 997 24.64 -41.44 -1.47
C ARG A 997 24.29 -40.73 -2.78
N THR A 998 23.17 -41.09 -3.39
CA THR A 998 22.62 -40.47 -4.61
C THR A 998 21.62 -39.37 -4.27
N ALA A 999 21.23 -38.54 -5.25
CA ALA A 999 20.18 -37.53 -5.07
C ALA A 999 18.85 -38.16 -4.59
N LEU A 1000 18.51 -39.36 -5.10
CA LEU A 1000 17.35 -40.13 -4.67
C LEU A 1000 17.46 -40.56 -3.20
N TRP A 1001 18.64 -41.03 -2.77
CA TRP A 1001 18.91 -41.37 -1.37
C TRP A 1001 18.72 -40.13 -0.47
N ALA A 1002 19.22 -38.97 -0.87
CA ALA A 1002 19.14 -37.73 -0.10
C ALA A 1002 17.68 -37.28 0.12
N ALA A 1003 16.90 -37.19 -0.97
CA ALA A 1003 15.49 -36.83 -0.90
C ALA A 1003 14.65 -37.84 -0.07
N ALA A 1004 14.93 -39.14 -0.23
CA ALA A 1004 14.28 -40.19 0.56
C ALA A 1004 14.66 -40.16 2.04
N SER A 1005 15.92 -39.82 2.37
CA SER A 1005 16.41 -39.68 3.74
C SER A 1005 15.79 -38.50 4.48
N MET A 1006 15.41 -37.44 3.77
CA MET A 1006 14.83 -36.22 4.37
C MET A 1006 13.31 -36.16 4.23
N GLY A 1007 12.69 -37.11 3.51
CA GLY A 1007 11.23 -37.24 3.39
C GLY A 1007 10.60 -36.39 2.29
N HIS A 1008 11.38 -35.89 1.33
CA HIS A 1008 10.94 -35.05 0.22
C HIS A 1008 10.29 -35.88 -0.89
N ALA A 1009 9.08 -36.36 -0.63
CA ALA A 1009 8.34 -37.26 -1.53
C ALA A 1009 8.10 -36.69 -2.95
N ASP A 1010 8.01 -35.36 -3.06
CA ASP A 1010 7.85 -34.62 -4.30
C ASP A 1010 9.16 -34.51 -5.11
N VAL A 1011 10.32 -34.46 -4.44
CA VAL A 1011 11.63 -34.60 -5.10
C VAL A 1011 11.91 -36.05 -5.47
N VAL A 1012 11.53 -37.02 -4.64
CA VAL A 1012 11.61 -38.45 -4.96
C VAL A 1012 10.77 -38.77 -6.21
N GLU A 1013 9.53 -38.29 -6.28
CA GLU A 1013 8.69 -38.42 -7.47
C GLU A 1013 9.35 -37.79 -8.70
N LEU A 1014 9.93 -36.59 -8.58
CA LEU A 1014 10.64 -35.94 -9.68
C LEU A 1014 11.81 -36.80 -10.16
N LEU A 1015 12.72 -37.23 -9.27
CA LEU A 1015 13.91 -38.01 -9.65
C LEU A 1015 13.53 -39.35 -10.30
N LEU A 1016 12.48 -40.02 -9.81
CA LEU A 1016 11.97 -41.26 -10.43
C LEU A 1016 11.40 -41.03 -11.84
N ASN A 1017 10.81 -39.86 -12.12
CA ASN A 1017 10.36 -39.50 -13.46
C ASN A 1017 11.51 -39.16 -14.44
N TRP A 1018 12.75 -39.04 -13.95
CA TRP A 1018 13.97 -38.87 -14.74
C TRP A 1018 14.83 -40.15 -14.76
N ASP A 1019 14.18 -41.33 -14.60
CA ASP A 1019 14.77 -42.68 -14.74
C ASP A 1019 15.96 -43.01 -13.81
N CYS A 1020 16.01 -42.42 -12.61
CA CYS A 1020 17.09 -42.69 -11.64
C CYS A 1020 17.11 -44.12 -11.06
N TYR A 1021 18.29 -44.57 -10.62
CA TYR A 1021 18.52 -45.93 -10.14
C TYR A 1021 18.03 -46.16 -8.70
N VAL A 1022 16.86 -46.78 -8.59
CA VAL A 1022 16.11 -47.00 -7.34
C VAL A 1022 16.80 -47.94 -6.35
N ASP A 1023 17.54 -48.95 -6.85
CA ASP A 1023 18.21 -49.98 -6.04
C ASP A 1023 19.62 -49.58 -5.59
N SER A 1024 19.94 -48.28 -5.59
CA SER A 1024 21.21 -47.76 -5.09
C SER A 1024 21.41 -48.06 -3.59
N ILE A 1025 22.65 -48.42 -3.24
CA ILE A 1025 23.09 -48.70 -1.87
C ILE A 1025 24.16 -47.69 -1.44
N ASP A 1026 24.03 -47.15 -0.24
CA ASP A 1026 25.05 -46.28 0.35
C ASP A 1026 26.26 -47.08 0.88
N GLY A 1027 27.30 -46.38 1.32
CA GLY A 1027 28.51 -46.96 1.91
C GLY A 1027 28.30 -47.70 3.23
N GLU A 1028 27.12 -47.58 3.86
CA GLU A 1028 26.70 -48.37 5.02
C GLU A 1028 25.89 -49.62 4.62
N GLY A 1029 25.63 -49.81 3.31
CA GLY A 1029 24.87 -50.94 2.76
C GLY A 1029 23.35 -50.79 2.86
N ARG A 1030 22.83 -49.58 3.07
CA ARG A 1030 21.39 -49.29 3.12
C ARG A 1030 20.87 -48.97 1.72
N THR A 1031 19.73 -49.57 1.35
CA THR A 1031 18.99 -49.17 0.15
C THR A 1031 18.17 -47.91 0.41
N VAL A 1032 17.87 -47.13 -0.64
CA VAL A 1032 16.95 -45.98 -0.57
C VAL A 1032 15.63 -46.34 0.14
N LEU A 1033 15.02 -47.48 -0.20
CA LEU A 1033 13.78 -47.95 0.41
C LEU A 1033 13.93 -48.22 1.92
N SER A 1034 15.07 -48.74 2.37
CA SER A 1034 15.31 -49.01 3.80
C SER A 1034 15.44 -47.72 4.62
N VAL A 1035 16.00 -46.66 4.02
CA VAL A 1035 16.11 -45.33 4.65
C VAL A 1035 14.75 -44.63 4.66
N ALA A 1036 14.01 -44.64 3.54
CA ALA A 1036 12.65 -44.10 3.46
C ALA A 1036 11.71 -44.75 4.49
N ALA A 1037 11.79 -46.08 4.66
CA ALA A 1037 10.99 -46.81 5.66
C ALA A 1037 11.32 -46.41 7.11
N ALA A 1038 12.55 -45.95 7.39
CA ALA A 1038 12.94 -45.50 8.73
C ALA A 1038 12.39 -44.12 9.10
N GLN A 1039 11.98 -43.30 8.12
CA GLN A 1039 11.41 -41.95 8.34
C GLN A 1039 9.91 -41.94 8.64
N VAL A 1040 9.23 -43.09 8.59
CA VAL A 1040 7.79 -43.17 8.90
C VAL A 1040 7.56 -43.08 10.41
N ARG A 1041 7.17 -41.90 10.90
CA ARG A 1041 6.71 -41.63 12.29
C ARG A 1041 5.47 -40.76 12.35
#